data_AF-A0A8J4CIA0-F1
#
_entry.id   AF-A0A8J4CIA0-F1
#
_cell.length_a   1.000
_cell.length_b   1.000
_cell.length_c   1.000
_cell.angle_alpha   90.00
_cell.angle_beta   90.00
_cell.angle_gamma   90.00
#
_symmetry.space_group_name_H-M   'P 1'
#
loop_
_entity.id
_entity.type
_entity.pdbx_description
1 polymer ?
#
loop_
_entity_poly.entity_id
_entity_poly.type
_entity_poly.pdbx_seq_one_letter_code
_entity_poly.pdbx_strand_id
1 'polypeptide(L)'
;MAQLWLYLTQVTVLSLIWSARCSHAFGATGPPDEDDLAFFIPQVPQPTSSHLEAILTRATALRDTAKSSPAVGSAVSEALAAAMSTVPPISLVRGLRALKDIPSDIQVHLPDAVELLAAIRGLGVAPPCLERPGAPRGPPGRFQYMIAANLMNCEAIMPYWTLEVLRLSLLLQGNHRMLHTYFHNITNIEMARWEGSAVHISVYESGSTDNTAVLLKIAEALWQAAGLKTHVIVNGQMQRGFLLNPFSGKYSKQHKVEYAAALRNIALEPLYSSPSGTYDYVLFLNDVFFCAPDFLRLGHYGADIACGLDFEVYIGDQKARMQGTSHQPHQPAGRQRRRLFGLRTNSYARSHYAHLEEHNETEVFDILPGRANWHSAVKRMTKVHADEATRQAEADARVQEARVKPRYEFYDTWVSKDLGGNPFMKEDPLARDTRTIDLLHRGLPVPVKCCWNGGALINASLLYAGVRFRTGLVEEGECDISECSLLCEDYRRLGSRRVLVDPTVRVGYVPWAKDFHLRLPGGVGPKIPWSHVERSGALERLAILWSDTKFCMSTQCVPMRKDSDLPDIHNFRVIDLQNVNFTSMYLERHGNPSPPPPMPQSCNLIMGPYGDTSDGFAFDDLAYSSWGKTPITKIFYRASATLSESLVFALRLSYGNTATTQHGGDLGEAGEFELQYGEHITGAIIQYDETTVFAISFETNKKRTLTIGALRNGVGQARANPCPASSEHVGKYRLIAIAGTADIRVRSITMVWA
;
A
#
# COMPACT_ATOMS: atom_id res chain seq x y z
N MET A 1 51.07 -14.00 -6.66
CA MET A 1 50.54 -15.35 -7.01
C MET A 1 51.01 -16.42 -6.03
N ALA A 2 52.30 -16.59 -5.72
CA ALA A 2 52.78 -17.57 -4.72
C ALA A 2 52.45 -17.22 -3.24
N GLN A 3 52.20 -15.95 -2.90
CA GLN A 3 51.69 -15.55 -1.57
C GLN A 3 50.16 -15.65 -1.43
N LEU A 4 49.42 -15.84 -2.54
CA LEU A 4 47.96 -16.01 -2.51
C LEU A 4 47.56 -17.44 -2.10
N TRP A 5 48.49 -18.39 -2.15
CA TRP A 5 48.26 -19.80 -1.81
C TRP A 5 48.54 -20.13 -0.34
N LEU A 6 49.39 -19.36 0.35
CA LEU A 6 49.68 -19.55 1.78
C LEU A 6 48.55 -19.05 2.69
N TYR A 7 47.77 -18.06 2.25
CA TYR A 7 46.63 -17.51 3.01
C TYR A 7 45.36 -18.37 2.91
N LEU A 8 45.19 -19.12 1.81
CA LEU A 8 44.04 -20.01 1.61
C LEU A 8 44.17 -21.35 2.37
N THR A 9 45.35 -21.69 2.89
CA THR A 9 45.57 -22.91 3.68
C THR A 9 45.40 -22.74 5.19
N GLN A 10 45.28 -21.53 5.73
CA GLN A 10 45.08 -21.29 7.17
C GLN A 10 43.61 -21.13 7.59
N VAL A 11 42.65 -21.11 6.66
CA VAL A 11 41.21 -20.99 6.97
C VAL A 11 40.51 -22.37 7.08
N THR A 12 41.24 -23.48 6.92
CA THR A 12 40.66 -24.84 6.93
C THR A 12 40.93 -25.67 8.19
N VAL A 13 41.42 -25.09 9.29
CA VAL A 13 41.79 -25.86 10.51
C VAL A 13 41.05 -25.43 11.80
N LEU A 14 40.23 -24.38 11.79
CA LEU A 14 39.43 -23.98 12.97
C LEU A 14 37.95 -24.38 12.90
N SER A 15 37.60 -25.32 12.02
CA SER A 15 36.25 -25.91 11.93
C SER A 15 36.15 -27.31 12.55
N LEU A 16 37.18 -27.80 13.27
CA LEU A 16 37.23 -29.19 13.74
C LEU A 16 37.55 -29.43 15.22
N ILE A 17 37.58 -28.40 16.09
CA ILE A 17 37.72 -28.63 17.54
C ILE A 17 36.83 -27.67 18.33
N TRP A 18 35.51 -27.92 18.36
CA TRP A 18 34.70 -27.85 19.60
C TRP A 18 33.25 -28.30 19.38
N SER A 19 33.08 -29.59 19.12
CA SER A 19 31.84 -30.32 19.44
C SER A 19 32.15 -31.22 20.64
N ALA A 20 32.01 -30.70 21.87
CA ALA A 20 31.69 -31.44 23.11
C ALA A 20 31.99 -30.59 24.36
N ARG A 21 30.93 -30.17 25.07
CA ARG A 21 30.70 -30.45 26.50
C ARG A 21 29.43 -29.75 26.99
N CYS A 22 28.47 -30.57 27.41
CA CYS A 22 27.29 -30.15 28.16
C CYS A 22 27.59 -29.91 29.65
N SER A 23 26.71 -29.11 30.28
CA SER A 23 26.06 -29.34 31.59
C SER A 23 26.37 -28.40 32.77
N HIS A 24 25.25 -27.95 33.38
CA HIS A 24 25.02 -27.37 34.73
C HIS A 24 25.52 -25.93 34.99
N ALA A 25 24.85 -25.01 35.69
CA ALA A 25 23.58 -24.91 36.44
C ALA A 25 23.26 -23.38 36.53
N PHE A 26 22.02 -22.90 36.63
CA PHE A 26 21.30 -22.67 37.88
C PHE A 26 19.88 -22.15 37.56
N GLY A 27 18.91 -22.61 38.35
CA GLY A 27 17.51 -22.19 38.23
C GLY A 27 17.21 -20.86 38.91
N ALA A 28 16.18 -20.18 38.41
CA ALA A 28 15.28 -19.35 39.18
C ALA A 28 13.89 -19.39 38.51
N THR A 29 12.88 -19.53 39.35
CA THR A 29 11.51 -19.98 39.10
C THR A 29 10.55 -18.82 38.83
N GLY A 30 9.72 -18.95 37.79
CA GLY A 30 8.49 -18.17 37.57
C GLY A 30 8.12 -18.13 36.07
N PRO A 31 6.86 -18.40 35.67
CA PRO A 31 6.45 -18.25 34.28
C PRO A 31 6.33 -16.75 33.94
N PRO A 32 6.84 -16.28 32.78
CA PRO A 32 6.37 -15.02 32.21
C PRO A 32 4.96 -15.20 31.67
N ASP A 33 4.11 -14.19 31.85
CA ASP A 33 2.70 -14.17 31.42
C ASP A 33 2.54 -14.34 29.90
N GLU A 34 1.39 -14.85 29.46
CA GLU A 34 1.03 -15.04 28.03
C GLU A 34 1.07 -13.75 27.18
N ASP A 35 1.17 -12.58 27.82
CA ASP A 35 1.23 -11.26 27.17
C ASP A 35 2.64 -10.89 26.62
N ASP A 36 3.68 -11.68 26.91
CA ASP A 36 5.04 -11.45 26.41
C ASP A 36 5.30 -12.05 25.00
N LEU A 37 4.27 -12.58 24.33
CA LEU A 37 4.36 -13.22 23.00
C LEU A 37 4.52 -12.26 21.82
N ALA A 38 4.72 -10.97 22.06
CA ALA A 38 5.07 -10.04 20.99
C ALA A 38 6.48 -10.37 20.48
N PHE A 39 6.56 -11.01 19.32
CA PHE A 39 7.72 -10.86 18.46
C PHE A 39 7.82 -9.36 18.14
N PHE A 40 8.56 -8.62 18.98
CA PHE A 40 8.81 -7.22 18.77
C PHE A 40 9.68 -7.12 17.53
N ILE A 41 9.02 -6.94 16.39
CA ILE A 41 9.54 -6.14 15.28
C ILE A 41 10.20 -4.95 15.97
N PRO A 42 11.53 -4.74 15.82
CA PRO A 42 12.23 -3.72 16.57
C PRO A 42 11.44 -2.43 16.42
N GLN A 43 10.97 -1.89 17.55
CA GLN A 43 10.20 -0.66 17.61
C GLN A 43 11.13 0.42 17.08
N VAL A 44 11.04 0.72 15.78
CA VAL A 44 11.71 1.87 15.22
C VAL A 44 10.98 3.06 15.83
N PRO A 45 11.68 3.95 16.55
CA PRO A 45 11.05 5.12 17.12
C PRO A 45 10.28 5.84 16.02
N GLN A 46 9.00 6.13 16.27
CA GLN A 46 8.18 6.87 15.32
C GLN A 46 8.91 8.18 14.97
N PRO A 47 9.19 8.44 13.69
CA PRO A 47 9.99 9.59 13.32
C PRO A 47 9.23 10.87 13.66
N THR A 48 9.92 11.84 14.23
CA THR A 48 9.32 13.16 14.48
C THR A 48 8.99 13.83 13.15
N SER A 49 7.96 14.67 13.13
CA SER A 49 7.59 15.45 11.92
C SER A 49 8.79 16.26 11.40
N SER A 50 9.59 16.84 12.30
CA SER A 50 10.82 17.57 11.94
C SER A 50 11.88 16.70 11.26
N HIS A 51 11.99 15.42 11.65
CA HIS A 51 12.93 14.50 11.02
C HIS A 51 12.47 14.13 9.61
N LEU A 52 11.16 13.86 9.43
CA LEU A 52 10.59 13.59 8.11
C LEU A 52 10.70 14.80 7.17
N GLU A 53 10.47 16.01 7.66
CA GLU A 53 10.65 17.26 6.90
C GLU A 53 12.11 17.46 6.45
N ALA A 54 13.08 17.13 7.31
CA ALA A 54 14.50 17.20 6.96
C ALA A 54 14.87 16.21 5.85
N ILE A 55 14.33 14.99 5.89
CA ILE A 55 14.53 13.98 4.84
C ILE A 55 13.86 14.42 3.54
N LEU A 56 12.63 14.93 3.61
CA LEU A 56 11.92 15.46 2.45
C LEU A 56 12.69 16.60 1.79
N THR A 57 13.21 17.55 2.58
CA THR A 57 14.02 18.66 2.08
C THR A 57 15.25 18.18 1.33
N ARG A 58 15.94 17.16 1.87
CA ARG A 58 17.10 16.54 1.21
C ARG A 58 16.71 15.84 -0.10
N ALA A 59 15.61 15.09 -0.09
CA ALA A 59 15.10 14.41 -1.29
C ALA A 59 14.72 15.41 -2.39
N THR A 60 14.04 16.51 -2.04
CA THR A 60 13.67 17.56 -2.99
C THR A 60 14.88 18.30 -3.53
N ALA A 61 15.89 18.59 -2.71
CA ALA A 61 17.11 19.24 -3.18
C ALA A 61 17.89 18.38 -4.19
N LEU A 62 17.98 17.07 -3.94
CA LEU A 62 18.63 16.15 -4.87
C LEU A 62 17.84 16.02 -6.18
N ARG A 63 16.51 15.98 -6.11
CA ARG A 63 15.62 16.03 -7.29
C ARG A 63 15.83 17.30 -8.10
N ASP A 64 15.85 18.46 -7.45
CA ASP A 64 15.98 19.74 -8.13
C ASP A 64 17.37 19.88 -8.80
N THR A 65 18.39 19.31 -8.16
CA THR A 65 19.73 19.14 -8.76
C THR A 65 19.67 18.29 -10.02
N ALA A 66 19.01 17.13 -9.98
CA ALA A 66 18.84 16.24 -11.13
C ALA A 66 18.10 16.91 -12.30
N LYS A 67 17.18 17.85 -12.02
CA LYS A 67 16.43 18.60 -13.04
C LYS A 67 17.22 19.73 -13.71
N SER A 68 18.40 20.10 -13.18
CA SER A 68 19.18 21.22 -13.70
C SER A 68 19.64 21.03 -15.16
N SER A 69 19.99 19.81 -15.55
CA SER A 69 20.29 19.43 -16.94
C SER A 69 20.21 17.92 -17.13
N PRO A 70 20.03 17.41 -18.37
CA PRO A 70 20.00 15.97 -18.63
C PRO A 70 21.28 15.23 -18.20
N ALA A 71 22.45 15.84 -18.37
CA ALA A 71 23.73 15.25 -17.96
C ALA A 71 23.83 15.11 -16.44
N VAL A 72 23.46 16.15 -15.70
CA VAL A 72 23.41 16.10 -14.22
C VAL A 72 22.36 15.10 -13.74
N GLY A 73 21.19 15.04 -14.37
CA GLY A 73 20.16 14.05 -14.04
C GLY A 73 20.66 12.61 -14.20
N SER A 74 21.38 12.32 -15.29
CA SER A 74 22.02 11.02 -15.50
C SER A 74 23.07 10.72 -14.42
N ALA A 75 23.90 11.71 -14.06
CA ALA A 75 24.93 11.54 -13.03
C ALA A 75 24.32 11.30 -11.63
N VAL A 76 23.23 11.99 -11.28
CA VAL A 76 22.50 11.80 -10.02
C VAL A 76 21.82 10.42 -9.98
N SER A 77 21.20 9.99 -11.08
CA SER A 77 20.59 8.64 -11.19
C SER A 77 21.64 7.54 -10.99
N GLU A 78 22.80 7.67 -11.64
CA GLU A 78 23.93 6.75 -11.46
C GLU A 78 24.51 6.78 -10.03
N ALA A 79 24.56 7.96 -9.39
CA ALA A 79 24.97 8.09 -7.99
C ALA A 79 23.98 7.40 -7.05
N LEU A 80 22.67 7.52 -7.30
CA LEU A 80 21.62 6.83 -6.55
C LEU A 80 21.69 5.31 -6.76
N ALA A 81 21.96 4.83 -7.97
CA ALA A 81 22.17 3.41 -8.26
C ALA A 81 23.41 2.85 -7.55
N ALA A 82 24.52 3.61 -7.56
CA ALA A 82 25.73 3.29 -6.82
C ALA A 82 25.49 3.23 -5.31
N ALA A 83 24.80 4.24 -4.75
CA ALA A 83 24.44 4.27 -3.34
C ALA A 83 23.49 3.13 -2.98
N MET A 84 22.45 2.87 -3.78
CA MET A 84 21.49 1.79 -3.57
C MET A 84 22.15 0.41 -3.58
N SER A 85 23.19 0.24 -4.40
CA SER A 85 24.02 -0.96 -4.43
C SER A 85 24.74 -1.23 -3.11
N THR A 86 24.83 -0.24 -2.23
CA THR A 86 25.47 -0.35 -0.92
C THR A 86 24.46 -0.38 0.23
N VAL A 87 23.16 -0.22 -0.03
CA VAL A 87 22.12 -0.27 1.00
C VAL A 87 21.67 -1.72 1.18
N PRO A 88 21.55 -2.24 2.43
CA PRO A 88 20.97 -3.56 2.69
C PRO A 88 19.63 -3.74 1.92
N PRO A 89 19.34 -4.94 1.41
CA PRO A 89 19.93 -6.25 1.74
C PRO A 89 21.25 -6.60 1.04
N ILE A 90 21.77 -5.74 0.16
CA ILE A 90 22.99 -6.02 -0.61
C ILE A 90 24.19 -6.03 0.32
N SER A 91 24.97 -7.11 0.35
CA SER A 91 26.18 -7.18 1.20
C SER A 91 27.16 -6.04 0.90
N LEU A 92 27.81 -5.49 1.93
CA LEU A 92 28.80 -4.42 1.78
C LEU A 92 29.88 -4.75 0.73
N VAL A 93 30.38 -5.98 0.69
CA VAL A 93 31.40 -6.43 -0.28
C VAL A 93 30.93 -6.28 -1.72
N ARG A 94 29.65 -6.57 -2.02
CA ARG A 94 29.09 -6.36 -3.36
C ARG A 94 28.90 -4.88 -3.64
N GLY A 95 28.37 -4.12 -2.69
CA GLY A 95 28.20 -2.68 -2.83
C GLY A 95 29.50 -1.95 -3.12
N LEU A 96 30.59 -2.28 -2.42
CA LEU A 96 31.92 -1.70 -2.65
C LEU A 96 32.45 -1.97 -4.07
N ARG A 97 32.06 -3.08 -4.71
CA ARG A 97 32.41 -3.34 -6.13
C ARG A 97 31.66 -2.41 -7.07
N ALA A 98 30.39 -2.12 -6.79
CA ALA A 98 29.58 -1.17 -7.57
C ALA A 98 30.09 0.27 -7.46
N LEU A 99 30.82 0.55 -6.37
CA LEU A 99 31.50 1.81 -6.12
C LEU A 99 32.86 1.93 -6.84
N LYS A 100 33.38 0.84 -7.40
CA LYS A 100 34.67 0.88 -8.11
C LYS A 100 34.54 1.69 -9.41
N ASP A 101 35.60 2.43 -9.74
CA ASP A 101 35.75 3.13 -11.02
C ASP A 101 34.60 4.11 -11.34
N ILE A 102 34.02 4.76 -10.32
CA ILE A 102 32.96 5.77 -10.50
C ILE A 102 33.56 7.05 -11.13
N PRO A 103 33.03 7.54 -12.27
CA PRO A 103 33.39 8.81 -12.89
C PRO A 103 33.22 10.02 -11.96
N SER A 104 34.10 11.03 -12.08
CA SER A 104 34.14 12.18 -11.17
C SER A 104 32.85 13.01 -11.14
N ASP A 105 32.14 13.09 -12.27
CA ASP A 105 30.83 13.73 -12.42
C ASP A 105 29.72 13.01 -11.64
N ILE A 106 29.85 11.70 -11.41
CA ILE A 106 28.95 10.94 -10.54
C ILE A 106 29.39 11.06 -9.07
N GLN A 107 30.71 11.07 -8.81
CA GLN A 107 31.25 11.12 -7.44
C GLN A 107 30.79 12.34 -6.65
N VAL A 108 30.56 13.48 -7.32
CA VAL A 108 30.12 14.73 -6.66
C VAL A 108 28.74 14.60 -6.01
N HIS A 109 27.88 13.73 -6.54
CA HIS A 109 26.50 13.52 -6.06
C HIS A 109 26.37 12.33 -5.11
N LEU A 110 27.37 11.45 -5.03
CA LEU A 110 27.30 10.24 -4.23
C LEU A 110 27.08 10.48 -2.72
N PRO A 111 27.73 11.47 -2.07
CA PRO A 111 27.48 11.73 -0.65
C PRO A 111 26.02 12.04 -0.36
N ASP A 112 25.38 12.90 -1.15
CA ASP A 112 23.98 13.26 -0.94
C ASP A 112 23.03 12.07 -1.18
N ALA A 113 23.32 11.25 -2.20
CA ALA A 113 22.60 10.01 -2.46
C ALA A 113 22.72 9.02 -1.29
N VAL A 114 23.94 8.76 -0.80
CA VAL A 114 24.21 7.88 0.33
C VAL A 114 23.49 8.37 1.59
N GLU A 115 23.57 9.66 1.88
CA GLU A 115 22.92 10.23 3.05
C GLU A 115 21.40 10.12 3.01
N LEU A 116 20.80 10.40 1.85
CA LEU A 116 19.36 10.29 1.68
C LEU A 116 18.90 8.84 1.85
N LEU A 117 19.55 7.88 1.18
CA LEU A 117 19.15 6.48 1.27
C LEU A 117 19.39 5.91 2.67
N ALA A 118 20.48 6.28 3.35
CA ALA A 118 20.74 5.89 4.73
C ALA A 118 19.69 6.46 5.70
N ALA A 119 19.29 7.73 5.51
CA ALA A 119 18.25 8.36 6.32
C ALA A 119 16.90 7.67 6.13
N ILE A 120 16.47 7.43 4.89
CA ILE A 120 15.24 6.67 4.58
C ILE A 120 15.32 5.28 5.19
N ARG A 121 16.43 4.56 4.98
CA ARG A 121 16.64 3.22 5.54
C ARG A 121 16.53 3.22 7.06
N GLY A 122 17.01 4.27 7.74
CA GLY A 122 16.94 4.41 9.20
C GLY A 122 15.52 4.57 9.77
N LEU A 123 14.54 4.95 8.95
CA LEU A 123 13.14 5.14 9.38
C LEU A 123 12.37 3.83 9.58
N GLY A 124 12.88 2.70 9.06
CA GLY A 124 12.14 1.45 9.05
C GLY A 124 12.99 0.21 9.28
N VAL A 125 12.31 -0.92 9.27
CA VAL A 125 12.92 -2.26 9.29
C VAL A 125 13.29 -2.68 7.87
N ALA A 126 14.32 -3.52 7.70
CA ALA A 126 14.45 -4.29 6.47
C ALA A 126 14.40 -5.76 6.83
N PRO A 127 13.36 -6.48 6.41
CA PRO A 127 13.43 -7.93 6.45
C PRO A 127 14.60 -8.40 5.58
N PRO A 128 15.23 -9.54 5.94
CA PRO A 128 16.29 -10.10 5.15
C PRO A 128 15.71 -10.47 3.79
N CYS A 129 16.28 -9.88 2.74
CA CYS A 129 16.13 -10.39 1.38
C CYS A 129 17.32 -11.27 1.10
N LEU A 130 17.12 -12.59 1.14
CA LEU A 130 18.18 -13.50 0.71
C LEU A 130 18.37 -13.36 -0.81
N GLU A 131 19.38 -12.58 -1.18
CA GLU A 131 19.85 -12.43 -2.55
C GLU A 131 20.36 -13.78 -3.05
N ARG A 132 19.50 -14.50 -3.77
CA ARG A 132 19.92 -15.77 -4.39
C ARG A 132 20.65 -15.46 -5.69
N PRO A 133 21.82 -16.09 -5.96
CA PRO A 133 22.57 -15.97 -7.22
C PRO A 133 21.87 -16.64 -8.42
N GLY A 134 20.55 -16.52 -8.51
CA GLY A 134 19.74 -17.10 -9.55
C GLY A 134 18.44 -16.31 -9.73
N ALA A 135 18.45 -14.99 -9.64
CA ALA A 135 17.50 -14.23 -10.46
C ALA A 135 17.94 -14.35 -11.93
N PRO A 136 17.02 -14.27 -12.91
CA PRO A 136 17.40 -14.18 -14.30
C PRO A 136 18.26 -12.93 -14.52
N ARG A 137 19.18 -13.02 -15.47
CA ARG A 137 20.13 -11.93 -15.75
C ARG A 137 19.38 -10.77 -16.40
N GLY A 138 19.17 -9.70 -15.63
CA GLY A 138 18.53 -8.47 -16.08
C GLY A 138 17.08 -8.65 -16.57
N PRO A 139 16.50 -7.64 -17.24
CA PRO A 139 15.18 -7.73 -17.85
C PRO A 139 15.10 -8.78 -18.98
N PRO A 140 13.91 -9.35 -19.24
CA PRO A 140 13.72 -10.30 -20.35
C PRO A 140 13.91 -9.69 -21.74
N GLY A 141 13.88 -8.37 -21.84
CA GLY A 141 14.05 -7.62 -23.09
C GLY A 141 13.91 -6.11 -22.84
N ARG A 142 13.81 -5.36 -23.93
CA ARG A 142 13.51 -3.92 -23.87
C ARG A 142 12.00 -3.72 -23.71
N PHE A 143 11.58 -3.26 -22.54
CA PHE A 143 10.16 -3.09 -22.21
C PHE A 143 9.90 -1.77 -21.48
N GLN A 144 8.69 -1.25 -21.68
CA GLN A 144 8.14 -0.12 -20.93
C GLN A 144 7.24 -0.65 -19.81
N TYR A 145 7.65 -0.41 -18.57
CA TYR A 145 6.94 -0.87 -17.38
C TYR A 145 6.19 0.28 -16.72
N MET A 146 5.01 -0.01 -16.19
CA MET A 146 4.31 0.84 -15.23
C MET A 146 4.23 0.12 -13.89
N ILE A 147 4.81 0.68 -12.82
CA ILE A 147 4.59 0.19 -11.46
C ILE A 147 3.39 0.94 -10.88
N ALA A 148 2.33 0.22 -10.53
CA ALA A 148 1.10 0.80 -9.99
C ALA A 148 0.87 0.35 -8.54
N ALA A 149 0.35 1.24 -7.68
CA ALA A 149 -0.01 0.87 -6.31
C ALA A 149 -1.17 1.72 -5.76
N ASN A 150 -1.95 1.12 -4.86
CA ASN A 150 -2.87 1.82 -3.98
C ASN A 150 -2.37 1.70 -2.54
N LEU A 151 -2.23 2.82 -1.82
CA LEU A 151 -1.68 2.83 -0.46
C LEU A 151 -2.63 3.55 0.51
N MET A 152 -2.71 3.05 1.73
CA MET A 152 -3.48 3.65 2.83
C MET A 152 -2.94 3.12 4.17
N ASN A 153 -2.51 4.01 5.06
CA ASN A 153 -1.95 3.64 6.36
C ASN A 153 -0.80 2.61 6.24
N CYS A 154 0.24 2.99 5.51
CA CYS A 154 1.40 2.17 5.20
C CYS A 154 2.69 2.70 5.86
N GLU A 155 2.64 3.62 6.84
CA GLU A 155 3.82 4.30 7.41
C GLU A 155 4.95 3.33 7.76
N ALA A 156 4.60 2.21 8.41
CA ALA A 156 5.57 1.25 8.93
C ALA A 156 6.36 0.50 7.84
N ILE A 157 5.78 0.33 6.65
CA ILE A 157 6.41 -0.38 5.53
C ILE A 157 7.08 0.57 4.53
N MET A 158 6.60 1.81 4.43
CA MET A 158 7.01 2.80 3.43
C MET A 158 8.53 2.98 3.28
N PRO A 159 9.36 3.04 4.35
CA PRO A 159 10.81 3.17 4.20
C PRO A 159 11.44 2.03 3.39
N TYR A 160 11.02 0.80 3.65
CA TYR A 160 11.52 -0.37 2.94
C TYR A 160 10.94 -0.44 1.52
N TRP A 161 9.63 -0.29 1.40
CA TRP A 161 8.92 -0.36 0.12
C TRP A 161 9.45 0.68 -0.87
N THR A 162 9.72 1.91 -0.41
CA THR A 162 10.31 2.99 -1.22
C THR A 162 11.65 2.59 -1.84
N LEU A 163 12.53 1.98 -1.04
CA LEU A 163 13.87 1.58 -1.47
C LEU A 163 13.81 0.36 -2.40
N GLU A 164 12.92 -0.60 -2.13
CA GLU A 164 12.73 -1.77 -3.00
C GLU A 164 12.07 -1.40 -4.34
N VAL A 165 11.14 -0.44 -4.37
CA VAL A 165 10.58 0.10 -5.63
C VAL A 165 11.67 0.81 -6.44
N LEU A 166 12.53 1.62 -5.80
CA LEU A 166 13.66 2.24 -6.50
C LEU A 166 14.62 1.18 -7.06
N ARG A 167 14.99 0.20 -6.24
CA ARG A 167 15.87 -0.91 -6.62
C ARG A 167 15.30 -1.72 -7.79
N LEU A 168 14.00 -2.06 -7.74
CA LEU A 168 13.29 -2.76 -8.81
C LEU A 168 13.24 -1.93 -10.09
N SER A 169 12.94 -0.64 -9.97
CA SER A 169 12.86 0.27 -11.12
C SER A 169 14.21 0.35 -11.86
N LEU A 170 15.31 0.51 -11.12
CA LEU A 170 16.65 0.54 -11.70
C LEU A 170 17.04 -0.81 -12.35
N LEU A 171 16.63 -1.93 -11.76
CA LEU A 171 16.83 -3.26 -12.36
C LEU A 171 16.04 -3.42 -13.67
N LEU A 172 14.78 -2.97 -13.70
CA LEU A 172 13.91 -3.04 -14.88
C LEU A 172 14.37 -2.11 -16.01
N GLN A 173 14.95 -0.96 -15.69
CA GLN A 173 15.60 -0.06 -16.65
C GLN A 173 16.91 -0.63 -17.22
N GLY A 174 17.43 -1.71 -16.65
CA GLY A 174 18.73 -2.25 -17.02
C GLY A 174 19.89 -1.35 -16.59
N ASN A 175 19.78 -0.66 -15.45
CA ASN A 175 20.84 0.19 -14.94
C ASN A 175 22.14 -0.62 -14.74
N HIS A 176 23.23 -0.15 -15.37
CA HIS A 176 24.52 -0.85 -15.40
C HIS A 176 25.02 -1.23 -14.01
N ARG A 177 25.04 -0.28 -13.07
CA ARG A 177 25.58 -0.50 -11.72
C ARG A 177 24.74 -1.48 -10.93
N MET A 178 23.42 -1.27 -10.92
CA MET A 178 22.50 -2.17 -10.21
C MET A 178 22.62 -3.59 -10.74
N LEU A 179 22.68 -3.77 -12.05
CA LEU A 179 22.85 -5.08 -12.65
C LEU A 179 24.19 -5.73 -12.27
N HIS A 180 25.31 -5.01 -12.31
CA HIS A 180 26.61 -5.52 -11.87
C HIS A 180 26.67 -5.88 -10.38
N THR A 181 25.84 -5.22 -9.55
CA THR A 181 25.71 -5.54 -8.13
C THR A 181 25.08 -6.91 -7.91
N TYR A 182 24.07 -7.27 -8.71
CA TYR A 182 23.34 -8.53 -8.58
C TYR A 182 23.93 -9.67 -9.41
N PHE A 183 24.57 -9.37 -10.54
CA PHE A 183 25.02 -10.34 -11.52
C PHE A 183 26.50 -10.15 -11.88
N HIS A 184 27.27 -11.22 -11.72
CA HIS A 184 28.68 -11.24 -12.11
C HIS A 184 28.84 -11.33 -13.63
N ASN A 185 29.83 -10.60 -14.17
CA ASN A 185 30.27 -10.68 -15.57
C ASN A 185 29.17 -10.41 -16.61
N ILE A 186 28.33 -9.40 -16.37
CA ILE A 186 27.43 -8.90 -17.41
C ILE A 186 28.24 -8.36 -18.57
N THR A 187 27.89 -8.77 -19.79
CA THR A 187 28.52 -8.35 -21.03
C THR A 187 27.88 -7.08 -21.59
N ASN A 188 28.64 -6.28 -22.33
CA ASN A 188 28.10 -5.11 -23.04
C ASN A 188 26.97 -5.47 -24.00
N ILE A 189 26.99 -6.68 -24.57
CA ILE A 189 25.94 -7.18 -25.46
C ILE A 189 24.64 -7.41 -24.68
N GLU A 190 24.70 -8.01 -23.49
CA GLU A 190 23.52 -8.17 -22.62
C GLU A 190 22.94 -6.80 -22.26
N MET A 191 23.78 -5.82 -21.91
CA MET A 191 23.32 -4.48 -21.54
C MET A 191 22.64 -3.75 -22.70
N ALA A 192 23.20 -3.85 -23.91
CA ALA A 192 22.59 -3.25 -25.11
C ALA A 192 21.19 -3.82 -25.42
N ARG A 193 20.86 -5.04 -24.96
CA ARG A 193 19.50 -5.62 -25.14
C ARG A 193 18.45 -4.95 -24.26
N TRP A 194 18.85 -4.33 -23.16
CA TRP A 194 17.97 -3.68 -22.19
C TRP A 194 17.94 -2.17 -22.33
N GLU A 195 18.83 -1.62 -23.16
CA GLU A 195 18.92 -0.19 -23.42
C GLU A 195 17.57 0.35 -23.94
N GLY A 196 17.08 1.41 -23.27
CA GLY A 196 15.80 2.03 -23.58
C GLY A 196 14.59 1.36 -22.93
N SER A 197 14.77 0.39 -22.01
CA SER A 197 13.72 0.05 -21.05
C SER A 197 13.44 1.23 -20.13
N ALA A 198 12.17 1.47 -19.80
CA ALA A 198 11.80 2.54 -18.87
C ALA A 198 10.73 2.09 -17.89
N VAL A 199 10.63 2.84 -16.79
CA VAL A 199 9.69 2.57 -15.70
C VAL A 199 8.95 3.87 -15.37
N HIS A 200 7.63 3.77 -15.28
CA HIS A 200 6.75 4.83 -14.77
C HIS A 200 6.10 4.35 -13.47
N ILE A 201 6.26 5.10 -12.38
CA ILE A 201 5.62 4.79 -11.10
C ILE A 201 4.33 5.59 -10.96
N SER A 202 3.20 4.92 -10.72
CA SER A 202 1.90 5.55 -10.45
C SER A 202 1.35 5.05 -9.13
N VAL A 203 1.14 5.95 -8.17
CA VAL A 203 0.66 5.61 -6.83
C VAL A 203 -0.53 6.48 -6.50
N TYR A 204 -1.62 5.85 -6.06
CA TYR A 204 -2.78 6.54 -5.54
C TYR A 204 -2.92 6.23 -4.05
N GLU A 205 -2.73 7.25 -3.22
CA GLU A 205 -2.92 7.21 -1.77
C GLU A 205 -4.16 8.01 -1.39
N SER A 206 -4.99 7.41 -0.54
CA SER A 206 -6.20 8.06 -0.01
C SER A 206 -6.58 7.52 1.36
N GLY A 207 -6.97 8.40 2.27
CA GLY A 207 -7.55 8.03 3.56
C GLY A 207 -6.53 7.63 4.63
N SER A 208 -5.24 7.93 4.46
CA SER A 208 -4.24 7.71 5.51
C SER A 208 -4.40 8.69 6.68
N THR A 209 -4.26 8.17 7.90
CA THR A 209 -4.23 8.93 9.16
C THR A 209 -2.83 8.97 9.79
N ASP A 210 -1.87 8.27 9.18
CA ASP A 210 -0.47 8.15 9.61
C ASP A 210 0.47 8.97 8.69
N ASN A 211 1.80 8.82 8.83
CA ASN A 211 2.74 9.59 8.00
C ASN A 211 2.89 9.07 6.54
N THR A 212 2.02 8.19 6.05
CA THR A 212 2.12 7.62 4.69
C THR A 212 2.21 8.70 3.61
N ALA A 213 1.38 9.74 3.67
CA ALA A 213 1.38 10.81 2.69
C ALA A 213 2.73 11.58 2.64
N VAL A 214 3.36 11.80 3.79
CA VAL A 214 4.67 12.48 3.86
C VAL A 214 5.78 11.57 3.35
N LEU A 215 5.76 10.29 3.74
CA LEU A 215 6.72 9.30 3.27
C LEU A 215 6.63 9.08 1.76
N LEU A 216 5.42 9.14 1.19
CA LEU A 216 5.21 9.01 -0.25
C LEU A 216 5.72 10.24 -1.02
N LYS A 217 5.67 11.45 -0.44
CA LYS A 217 6.35 12.64 -1.00
C LYS A 217 7.87 12.50 -1.01
N ILE A 218 8.44 11.93 0.06
CA ILE A 218 9.88 11.61 0.12
C ILE A 218 10.24 10.60 -0.98
N ALA A 219 9.43 9.54 -1.11
CA ALA A 219 9.60 8.51 -2.11
C ALA A 219 9.52 9.06 -3.54
N GLU A 220 8.52 9.90 -3.82
CA GLU A 220 8.38 10.55 -5.13
C GLU A 220 9.60 11.41 -5.47
N ALA A 221 10.05 12.25 -4.54
CA ALA A 221 11.22 13.09 -4.76
C ALA A 221 12.48 12.25 -5.03
N LEU A 222 12.66 11.14 -4.31
CA LEU A 222 13.74 10.19 -4.54
C LEU A 222 13.66 9.54 -5.93
N TRP A 223 12.48 9.03 -6.33
CA TRP A 223 12.31 8.40 -7.64
C TRP A 223 12.50 9.39 -8.80
N GLN A 224 12.00 10.62 -8.64
CA GLN A 224 12.23 11.69 -9.62
C GLN A 224 13.71 12.07 -9.70
N ALA A 225 14.44 12.09 -8.59
CA ALA A 225 15.89 12.30 -8.59
C ALA A 225 16.64 11.16 -9.31
N ALA A 226 16.12 9.94 -9.25
CA ALA A 226 16.64 8.80 -10.02
C ALA A 226 16.26 8.83 -11.52
N GLY A 227 15.56 9.86 -11.99
CA GLY A 227 15.14 10.00 -13.38
C GLY A 227 13.91 9.16 -13.75
N LEU A 228 13.16 8.66 -12.75
CA LEU A 228 11.93 7.91 -12.98
C LEU A 228 10.75 8.84 -13.21
N LYS A 229 9.88 8.50 -14.17
CA LYS A 229 8.60 9.19 -14.34
C LYS A 229 7.68 8.80 -13.18
N THR A 230 6.99 9.77 -12.58
CA THR A 230 6.05 9.53 -11.48
C THR A 230 4.68 10.16 -11.74
N HIS A 231 3.65 9.52 -11.23
CA HIS A 231 2.29 10.04 -11.11
C HIS A 231 1.76 9.66 -9.72
N VAL A 232 2.02 10.50 -8.73
CA VAL A 232 1.70 10.23 -7.33
C VAL A 232 0.60 11.16 -6.87
N ILE A 233 -0.51 10.59 -6.41
CA ILE A 233 -1.61 11.30 -5.79
C ILE A 233 -1.62 10.95 -4.30
N VAL A 234 -1.51 11.97 -3.45
CA VAL A 234 -1.65 11.87 -2.00
C VAL A 234 -2.92 12.57 -1.55
N ASN A 235 -3.53 12.10 -0.46
CA ASN A 235 -4.81 12.59 0.04
C ASN A 235 -5.92 12.57 -1.03
N GLY A 236 -5.99 11.48 -1.79
CA GLY A 236 -6.98 11.28 -2.83
C GLY A 236 -8.42 11.42 -2.31
N GLN A 237 -9.30 11.96 -3.15
CA GLN A 237 -10.69 12.26 -2.78
C GLN A 237 -11.57 11.01 -2.62
N MET A 238 -11.21 9.93 -3.32
CA MET A 238 -11.95 8.68 -3.22
C MET A 238 -11.66 8.01 -1.87
N GLN A 239 -12.67 7.99 -1.00
CA GLN A 239 -12.66 7.26 0.27
C GLN A 239 -13.89 6.36 0.34
N ARG A 240 -13.77 5.21 1.02
CA ARG A 240 -14.88 4.26 1.14
C ARG A 240 -15.97 4.83 2.04
N GLY A 241 -17.10 5.21 1.45
CA GLY A 241 -18.23 5.83 2.16
C GLY A 241 -19.40 4.89 2.43
N PHE A 242 -20.45 5.44 3.04
CA PHE A 242 -21.78 4.84 3.07
C PHE A 242 -22.60 5.36 1.88
N LEU A 243 -23.19 4.44 1.12
CA LEU A 243 -24.13 4.73 0.05
C LEU A 243 -25.56 4.69 0.59
N LEU A 244 -26.30 5.78 0.39
CA LEU A 244 -27.74 5.81 0.64
C LEU A 244 -28.47 5.11 -0.50
N ASN A 245 -29.22 4.06 -0.20
CA ASN A 245 -30.14 3.48 -1.17
C ASN A 245 -31.39 4.40 -1.29
N PRO A 246 -31.64 5.03 -2.44
CA PRO A 246 -32.70 6.04 -2.57
C PRO A 246 -34.12 5.46 -2.50
N PHE A 247 -34.28 4.13 -2.65
CA PHE A 247 -35.60 3.47 -2.60
C PHE A 247 -35.93 2.88 -1.24
N SER A 248 -34.93 2.47 -0.46
CA SER A 248 -35.13 1.89 0.87
C SER A 248 -34.77 2.83 2.02
N GLY A 249 -34.12 3.96 1.74
CA GLY A 249 -33.65 4.91 2.75
C GLY A 249 -32.54 4.37 3.66
N LYS A 250 -32.02 3.17 3.37
CA LYS A 250 -30.98 2.52 4.18
C LYS A 250 -29.60 2.94 3.68
N TYR A 251 -28.75 3.37 4.61
CA TYR A 251 -27.32 3.49 4.39
C TYR A 251 -26.70 2.10 4.37
N SER A 252 -25.99 1.79 3.29
CA SER A 252 -25.20 0.57 3.13
C SER A 252 -23.74 0.96 2.91
N LYS A 253 -22.79 0.20 3.43
CA LYS A 253 -21.38 0.45 3.11
C LYS A 253 -21.20 0.28 1.60
N GLN A 254 -20.43 1.17 0.98
CA GLN A 254 -20.05 1.01 -0.42
C GLN A 254 -19.46 -0.39 -0.64
N HIS A 255 -19.89 -1.03 -1.73
CA HIS A 255 -19.49 -2.39 -2.07
C HIS A 255 -17.96 -2.46 -2.20
N LYS A 256 -17.33 -3.41 -1.51
CA LYS A 256 -15.88 -3.48 -1.37
C LYS A 256 -15.19 -3.68 -2.72
N VAL A 257 -15.75 -4.52 -3.59
CA VAL A 257 -15.18 -4.83 -4.91
C VAL A 257 -15.27 -3.61 -5.81
N GLU A 258 -16.42 -2.94 -5.83
CA GLU A 258 -16.61 -1.71 -6.61
C GLU A 258 -15.60 -0.63 -6.19
N TYR A 259 -15.45 -0.40 -4.88
CA TYR A 259 -14.47 0.55 -4.35
C TYR A 259 -13.03 0.17 -4.73
N ALA A 260 -12.65 -1.09 -4.54
CA ALA A 260 -11.30 -1.59 -4.85
C ALA A 260 -10.99 -1.56 -6.36
N ALA A 261 -11.99 -1.80 -7.21
CA ALA A 261 -11.88 -1.68 -8.66
C ALA A 261 -11.62 -0.23 -9.08
N ALA A 262 -12.37 0.71 -8.53
CA ALA A 262 -12.21 2.13 -8.83
C ALA A 262 -10.83 2.65 -8.39
N LEU A 263 -10.37 2.32 -7.17
CA LEU A 263 -9.03 2.69 -6.70
C LEU A 263 -7.92 2.20 -7.63
N ARG A 264 -7.98 0.93 -8.07
CA ARG A 264 -6.97 0.38 -8.99
C ARG A 264 -7.01 1.05 -10.35
N ASN A 265 -8.20 1.33 -10.87
CA ASN A 265 -8.33 2.05 -12.13
C ASN A 265 -7.78 3.47 -12.04
N ILE A 266 -7.95 4.19 -10.92
CA ILE A 266 -7.34 5.52 -10.73
C ILE A 266 -5.80 5.42 -10.75
N ALA A 267 -5.22 4.41 -10.09
CA ALA A 267 -3.77 4.18 -10.15
C ALA A 267 -3.29 3.86 -11.58
N LEU A 268 -4.16 3.34 -12.45
CA LEU A 268 -3.88 3.03 -13.86
C LEU A 268 -4.24 4.16 -14.85
N GLU A 269 -4.71 5.31 -14.38
CA GLU A 269 -5.09 6.43 -15.27
C GLU A 269 -3.98 6.86 -16.24
N PRO A 270 -2.67 6.87 -15.85
CA PRO A 270 -1.60 7.15 -16.81
C PRO A 270 -1.46 6.12 -17.94
N LEU A 271 -1.95 4.89 -17.78
CA LEU A 271 -2.04 3.90 -18.85
C LEU A 271 -3.21 4.24 -19.76
N TYR A 272 -4.39 4.48 -19.20
CA TYR A 272 -5.61 4.72 -19.97
C TYR A 272 -5.57 6.01 -20.80
N SER A 273 -4.86 7.02 -20.30
CA SER A 273 -4.65 8.30 -20.99
C SER A 273 -3.49 8.29 -21.98
N SER A 274 -2.71 7.21 -22.03
CA SER A 274 -1.56 7.08 -22.95
C SER A 274 -1.96 6.39 -24.26
N PRO A 275 -1.27 6.67 -25.39
CA PRO A 275 -1.43 5.90 -26.61
C PRO A 275 -1.25 4.39 -26.36
N SER A 276 -2.05 3.57 -27.06
CA SER A 276 -1.92 2.11 -26.99
C SER A 276 -0.50 1.66 -27.31
N GLY A 277 0.06 0.80 -26.45
CA GLY A 277 1.45 0.32 -26.57
C GLY A 277 2.49 1.23 -25.91
N THR A 278 2.10 2.24 -25.13
CA THR A 278 3.06 3.04 -24.33
C THR A 278 3.71 2.18 -23.24
N TYR A 279 2.97 1.29 -22.60
CA TYR A 279 3.48 0.31 -21.64
C TYR A 279 3.29 -1.11 -22.18
N ASP A 280 4.29 -1.97 -22.02
CA ASP A 280 4.19 -3.39 -22.33
C ASP A 280 3.60 -4.16 -21.14
N TYR A 281 4.02 -3.77 -19.93
CA TYR A 281 3.62 -4.43 -18.69
C TYR A 281 3.27 -3.44 -17.59
N VAL A 282 2.26 -3.78 -16.81
CA VAL A 282 1.94 -3.16 -15.52
C VAL A 282 2.37 -4.10 -14.41
N LEU A 283 3.21 -3.63 -13.50
CA LEU A 283 3.47 -4.30 -12.24
C LEU A 283 2.65 -3.63 -11.14
N PHE A 284 1.57 -4.28 -10.71
CA PHE A 284 0.77 -3.78 -9.61
C PHE A 284 1.32 -4.33 -8.28
N LEU A 285 1.63 -3.46 -7.33
CA LEU A 285 2.18 -3.80 -6.02
C LEU A 285 1.23 -3.36 -4.90
N ASN A 286 0.93 -4.27 -3.96
CA ASN A 286 0.26 -3.93 -2.72
C ASN A 286 1.27 -3.37 -1.69
N ASP A 287 0.78 -3.07 -0.49
CA ASP A 287 1.50 -2.70 0.72
C ASP A 287 2.22 -3.89 1.38
N VAL A 288 2.96 -4.66 0.59
CA VAL A 288 3.68 -5.87 1.03
C VAL A 288 5.18 -5.63 1.07
N PHE A 289 5.86 -6.29 2.01
CA PHE A 289 7.31 -6.40 1.95
C PHE A 289 7.63 -7.33 0.77
N PHE A 290 8.59 -6.96 -0.08
CA PHE A 290 9.05 -7.77 -1.22
C PHE A 290 10.53 -7.56 -1.51
N CYS A 291 11.16 -8.51 -2.20
CA CYS A 291 12.53 -8.35 -2.70
C CYS A 291 12.51 -7.99 -4.20
N ALA A 292 13.11 -6.87 -4.58
CA ALA A 292 13.17 -6.42 -5.97
C ALA A 292 13.71 -7.47 -6.97
N PRO A 293 14.79 -8.24 -6.67
CA PRO A 293 15.26 -9.28 -7.59
C PRO A 293 14.26 -10.42 -7.83
N ASP A 294 13.35 -10.68 -6.88
CA ASP A 294 12.32 -11.70 -7.05
C ASP A 294 11.27 -11.23 -8.06
N PHE A 295 10.86 -9.97 -8.00
CA PHE A 295 9.88 -9.40 -8.95
C PHE A 295 10.42 -9.30 -10.38
N LEU A 296 11.73 -9.10 -10.56
CA LEU A 296 12.37 -9.18 -11.88
C LEU A 296 12.11 -10.53 -12.56
N ARG A 297 12.02 -11.63 -11.79
CA ARG A 297 11.78 -12.99 -12.31
C ARG A 297 10.45 -13.12 -13.05
N LEU A 298 9.42 -12.41 -12.59
CA LEU A 298 8.06 -12.56 -13.14
C LEU A 298 8.01 -12.20 -14.63
N GLY A 299 8.85 -11.27 -15.08
CA GLY A 299 8.93 -10.87 -16.49
C GLY A 299 9.48 -11.94 -17.43
N HIS A 300 10.25 -12.91 -16.93
CA HIS A 300 10.97 -13.86 -17.78
C HIS A 300 10.12 -15.03 -18.28
N TYR A 301 8.88 -15.15 -17.80
CA TYR A 301 8.00 -16.24 -18.20
C TYR A 301 7.20 -15.95 -19.48
N GLY A 302 7.15 -14.70 -19.94
CA GLY A 302 6.29 -14.30 -21.07
C GLY A 302 4.79 -14.55 -20.80
N ALA A 303 4.40 -14.42 -19.54
CA ALA A 303 3.03 -14.61 -19.06
C ALA A 303 2.15 -13.39 -19.38
N ASP A 304 0.83 -13.61 -19.49
CA ASP A 304 -0.15 -12.54 -19.55
C ASP A 304 -0.38 -11.94 -18.16
N ILE A 305 -0.34 -12.79 -17.11
CA ILE A 305 -0.35 -12.39 -15.70
C ILE A 305 0.62 -13.31 -14.92
N ALA A 306 1.53 -12.75 -14.14
CA ALA A 306 2.44 -13.51 -13.28
C ALA A 306 2.51 -12.90 -11.88
N CYS A 307 2.37 -13.73 -10.85
CA CYS A 307 2.39 -13.29 -9.44
C CYS A 307 3.34 -14.13 -8.58
N GLY A 308 3.63 -13.64 -7.37
CA GLY A 308 4.29 -14.41 -6.33
C GLY A 308 3.29 -15.17 -5.43
N LEU A 309 3.70 -15.42 -4.19
CA LEU A 309 2.87 -15.89 -3.09
C LEU A 309 2.94 -14.89 -1.94
N ASP A 310 1.80 -14.52 -1.37
CA ASP A 310 1.73 -13.67 -0.20
C ASP A 310 1.39 -14.45 1.07
N PHE A 311 1.99 -14.00 2.18
CA PHE A 311 1.84 -14.67 3.46
C PHE A 311 1.48 -13.70 4.58
N GLU A 312 0.53 -14.14 5.40
CA GLU A 312 0.33 -13.64 6.75
C GLU A 312 1.28 -14.37 7.70
N VAL A 313 1.75 -13.65 8.72
CA VAL A 313 2.57 -14.23 9.79
C VAL A 313 1.73 -14.34 11.05
N TYR A 314 1.80 -15.50 11.70
CA TYR A 314 1.13 -15.81 12.96
C TYR A 314 2.16 -16.19 14.02
N ILE A 315 1.93 -15.78 15.26
CA ILE A 315 2.73 -16.16 16.44
C ILE A 315 1.75 -16.81 17.41
N GLY A 316 1.86 -18.13 17.55
CA GLY A 316 0.81 -18.93 18.15
C GLY A 316 -0.47 -18.78 17.34
N ASP A 317 -1.58 -18.49 18.02
CA ASP A 317 -2.89 -18.28 17.38
C ASP A 317 -3.15 -16.81 17.00
N GLN A 318 -2.21 -15.90 17.29
CA GLN A 318 -2.37 -14.48 17.01
C GLN A 318 -1.70 -14.09 15.69
N LYS A 319 -2.47 -13.39 14.84
CA LYS A 319 -1.93 -12.76 13.62
C LYS A 319 -0.97 -11.64 14.03
N ALA A 320 0.26 -11.69 13.53
CA ALA A 320 1.24 -10.63 13.73
C ALA A 320 0.71 -9.31 13.15
N ARG A 321 0.93 -8.21 13.88
CA ARG A 321 0.50 -6.87 13.47
C ARG A 321 1.68 -5.92 13.55
N MET A 322 1.84 -5.11 12.51
CA MET A 322 2.70 -3.93 12.57
C MET A 322 1.86 -2.75 13.06
N GLN A 323 2.37 -1.95 14.01
CA GLN A 323 1.71 -0.69 14.35
C GLN A 323 1.71 0.19 13.10
N GLY A 324 0.52 0.55 12.60
CA GLY A 324 0.35 1.39 11.40
C GLY A 324 -0.35 0.70 10.23
N THR A 325 -0.26 -0.63 10.05
CA THR A 325 -0.88 -1.31 8.89
C THR A 325 -2.37 -1.63 9.12
N SER A 326 -3.24 -1.18 8.23
CA SER A 326 -4.71 -1.29 8.37
C SER A 326 -5.26 -2.70 8.10
N HIS A 327 -5.21 -3.56 9.12
CA HIS A 327 -6.06 -4.76 9.19
C HIS A 327 -6.74 -4.86 10.56
N GLN A 328 -7.81 -4.08 10.75
CA GLN A 328 -8.78 -4.31 11.82
C GLN A 328 -10.19 -4.54 11.25
N PRO A 329 -10.89 -5.61 11.65
CA PRO A 329 -12.27 -5.47 12.07
C PRO A 329 -12.29 -4.81 13.46
N HIS A 330 -13.00 -3.69 13.59
CA HIS A 330 -13.17 -2.95 14.83
C HIS A 330 -13.62 -3.85 16.00
N GLN A 331 -12.91 -3.79 17.13
CA GLN A 331 -13.50 -3.99 18.46
C GLN A 331 -13.16 -2.77 19.34
N PRO A 332 -14.11 -2.27 20.14
CA PRO A 332 -13.92 -1.07 20.93
C PRO A 332 -12.95 -1.31 22.09
N ALA A 333 -11.98 -0.42 22.25
CA ALA A 333 -10.98 -0.48 23.29
C ALA A 333 -11.60 -0.28 24.69
N GLY A 334 -11.48 -1.31 25.53
CA GLY A 334 -11.67 -1.18 26.97
C GLY A 334 -10.48 -0.47 27.61
N ARG A 335 -10.78 0.53 28.45
CA ARG A 335 -9.80 1.26 29.28
C ARG A 335 -8.88 0.31 30.07
N GLN A 336 -7.58 0.40 29.86
CA GLN A 336 -6.61 0.17 30.94
C GLN A 336 -5.50 1.23 30.95
N ARG A 337 -5.43 1.93 32.07
CA ARG A 337 -4.32 2.79 32.49
C ARG A 337 -3.18 1.92 33.02
N ARG A 338 -1.97 2.50 33.00
CA ARG A 338 -0.75 2.20 33.81
C ARG A 338 0.10 1.03 33.28
N ARG A 339 1.44 1.05 33.31
CA ARG A 339 2.44 1.81 34.10
C ARG A 339 3.77 1.80 33.32
N LEU A 340 4.53 2.90 33.38
CA LEU A 340 5.97 2.86 33.11
C LEU A 340 6.64 1.86 34.07
N PHE A 341 7.31 0.85 33.53
CA PHE A 341 8.42 0.18 34.21
C PHE A 341 9.55 0.00 33.20
N GLY A 342 10.58 0.83 33.37
CA GLY A 342 11.86 0.60 32.72
C GLY A 342 12.56 -0.56 33.39
N LEU A 343 13.17 -1.45 32.61
CA LEU A 343 14.16 -2.39 33.10
C LEU A 343 15.27 -2.64 32.08
N ARG A 344 16.46 -2.22 32.50
CA ARG A 344 17.79 -2.86 32.37
C ARG A 344 18.17 -3.45 31.02
N THR A 345 19.03 -2.71 30.32
CA THR A 345 20.00 -3.22 29.36
C THR A 345 20.79 -4.38 29.95
N ASN A 346 20.64 -5.59 29.40
CA ASN A 346 21.48 -6.72 29.74
C ASN A 346 22.81 -6.56 28.99
N SER A 347 23.88 -6.25 29.72
CA SER A 347 25.24 -5.98 29.21
C SER A 347 25.99 -7.24 28.72
N TYR A 348 25.28 -8.36 28.50
CA TYR A 348 25.89 -9.64 28.16
C TYR A 348 25.98 -9.93 26.64
N ALA A 349 25.28 -9.16 25.79
CA ALA A 349 25.39 -9.31 24.33
C ALA A 349 26.58 -8.55 23.71
N ARG A 350 27.35 -7.79 24.51
CA ARG A 350 28.53 -7.04 24.03
C ARG A 350 29.82 -7.86 23.91
N SER A 351 29.90 -9.07 24.47
CA SER A 351 31.17 -9.81 24.54
C SER A 351 31.40 -10.84 23.43
N HIS A 352 30.44 -11.06 22.52
CA HIS A 352 30.55 -12.11 21.48
C HIS A 352 30.66 -11.59 20.03
N TYR A 353 30.76 -10.27 19.84
CA TYR A 353 31.03 -9.68 18.51
C TYR A 353 32.22 -8.71 18.48
N ALA A 354 32.93 -8.54 19.60
CA ALA A 354 34.15 -7.73 19.67
C ALA A 354 35.31 -8.28 18.79
N HIS A 355 35.22 -9.51 18.29
CA HIS A 355 36.25 -10.08 17.40
C HIS A 355 36.11 -9.71 15.91
N LEU A 356 35.14 -8.88 15.54
CA LEU A 356 35.09 -8.26 14.20
C LEU A 356 35.59 -6.81 14.18
N GLU A 357 35.90 -6.21 15.34
CA GLU A 357 36.42 -4.84 15.41
C GLU A 357 37.96 -4.75 15.30
N GLU A 358 38.70 -5.87 15.35
CA GLU A 358 40.18 -5.83 15.40
C GLU A 358 40.91 -6.34 14.15
N HIS A 359 40.22 -6.68 13.06
CA HIS A 359 40.89 -7.02 11.80
C HIS A 359 40.90 -5.85 10.81
N ASN A 360 41.95 -5.04 10.95
CA ASN A 360 42.50 -4.09 9.97
C ASN A 360 41.48 -3.17 9.26
N GLU A 361 40.96 -2.19 10.00
CA GLU A 361 40.32 -0.98 9.46
C GLU A 361 41.25 -0.14 8.56
N THR A 362 42.53 -0.51 8.42
CA THR A 362 43.53 0.22 7.62
C THR A 362 43.82 -0.40 6.25
N GLU A 363 43.49 -1.68 5.98
CA GLU A 363 43.88 -2.32 4.70
C GLU A 363 42.81 -2.23 3.58
N VAL A 364 41.57 -1.85 3.89
CA VAL A 364 40.51 -1.66 2.86
C VAL A 364 40.55 -0.25 2.24
N PHE A 365 41.24 0.71 2.88
CA PHE A 365 41.16 2.13 2.53
C PHE A 365 42.28 2.64 1.61
N ASP A 366 43.29 1.83 1.30
CA ASP A 366 44.47 2.26 0.53
C ASP A 366 44.38 2.02 -1.00
N ILE A 367 43.20 1.75 -1.56
CA ILE A 367 43.10 1.40 -3.00
C ILE A 367 42.93 2.62 -3.94
N LEU A 368 42.60 3.84 -3.52
CA LEU A 368 42.30 4.91 -4.50
C LEU A 368 42.73 6.33 -4.09
N PRO A 369 43.53 7.05 -4.91
CA PRO A 369 43.89 8.44 -4.64
C PRO A 369 42.80 9.42 -5.12
N GLY A 370 42.28 10.28 -4.24
CA GLY A 370 41.38 11.37 -4.65
C GLY A 370 40.38 11.89 -3.60
N ARG A 371 40.87 12.74 -2.69
CA ARG A 371 40.22 13.82 -1.90
C ARG A 371 38.73 13.70 -1.43
N ALA A 372 38.61 13.63 -0.10
CA ALA A 372 37.65 14.28 0.81
C ALA A 372 36.16 13.85 0.90
N ASN A 373 35.50 13.34 -0.14
CA ASN A 373 34.05 12.98 -0.03
C ASN A 373 33.74 11.48 -0.07
N TRP A 374 34.68 10.64 -0.50
CA TRP A 374 34.44 9.18 -0.62
C TRP A 374 34.52 8.44 0.71
N HIS A 375 35.50 8.80 1.53
CA HIS A 375 35.78 8.14 2.80
C HIS A 375 34.61 8.30 3.78
N SER A 376 33.97 9.46 3.80
CA SER A 376 32.79 9.72 4.62
C SER A 376 31.59 8.88 4.17
N ALA A 377 31.34 8.78 2.86
CA ALA A 377 30.29 7.95 2.30
C ALA A 377 30.50 6.46 2.63
N VAL A 378 31.72 5.94 2.39
CA VAL A 378 32.06 4.54 2.72
C VAL A 378 31.93 4.29 4.22
N LYS A 379 32.45 5.18 5.07
CA LYS A 379 32.34 5.06 6.54
C LYS A 379 30.87 5.04 7.01
N ARG A 380 30.02 5.88 6.41
CA ARG A 380 28.57 5.90 6.66
C ARG A 380 27.93 4.57 6.26
N MET A 381 28.26 4.05 5.08
CA MET A 381 27.71 2.77 4.61
C MET A 381 28.14 1.59 5.48
N THR A 382 29.41 1.53 5.88
CA THR A 382 29.89 0.51 6.81
C THR A 382 29.11 0.54 8.12
N LYS A 383 28.80 1.75 8.63
CA LYS A 383 27.96 1.89 9.83
C LYS A 383 26.54 1.36 9.60
N VAL A 384 25.89 1.71 8.50
CA VAL A 384 24.55 1.19 8.15
C VAL A 384 24.54 -0.34 8.09
N HIS A 385 25.59 -0.94 7.51
CA HIS A 385 25.78 -2.40 7.46
C HIS A 385 25.99 -3.02 8.84
N ALA A 386 26.83 -2.43 9.68
CA ALA A 386 27.11 -2.93 11.02
C ALA A 386 25.86 -2.87 11.92
N ASP A 387 25.14 -1.74 11.89
CA ASP A 387 23.89 -1.55 12.62
C ASP A 387 22.84 -2.57 12.15
N GLU A 388 22.80 -2.88 10.85
CA GLU A 388 21.89 -3.88 10.30
C GLU A 388 22.26 -5.32 10.66
N ALA A 389 23.54 -5.67 10.54
CA ALA A 389 24.03 -6.99 10.92
C ALA A 389 23.71 -7.28 12.39
N THR A 390 23.86 -6.27 13.25
CA THR A 390 23.52 -6.35 14.67
C THR A 390 22.01 -6.57 14.85
N ARG A 391 21.16 -5.73 14.23
CA ARG A 391 19.69 -5.89 14.31
C ARG A 391 19.22 -7.25 13.80
N GLN A 392 19.81 -7.75 12.71
CA GLN A 392 19.46 -9.06 12.16
C GLN A 392 19.92 -10.20 13.07
N ALA A 393 21.12 -10.11 13.66
CA ALA A 393 21.61 -11.11 14.60
C ALA A 393 20.75 -11.18 15.87
N GLU A 394 20.33 -10.02 16.40
CA GLU A 394 19.40 -9.94 17.52
C GLU A 394 18.03 -10.52 17.17
N ALA A 395 17.48 -10.18 16.01
CA ALA A 395 16.21 -10.73 15.55
C ALA A 395 16.29 -12.25 15.34
N ASP A 396 17.35 -12.74 14.70
CA ASP A 396 17.56 -14.18 14.48
C ASP A 396 17.70 -14.93 15.81
N ALA A 397 18.47 -14.39 16.77
CA ALA A 397 18.61 -14.98 18.10
C ALA A 397 17.25 -15.09 18.81
N ARG A 398 16.44 -14.04 18.77
CA ARG A 398 15.07 -14.06 19.33
C ARG A 398 14.18 -15.10 18.67
N VAL A 399 14.23 -15.25 17.34
CA VAL A 399 13.48 -16.32 16.64
C VAL A 399 13.91 -17.70 17.11
N GLN A 400 15.22 -17.92 17.33
CA GLN A 400 15.74 -19.22 17.77
C GLN A 400 15.37 -19.54 19.23
N GLU A 401 15.34 -18.52 20.10
CA GLU A 401 14.98 -18.67 21.52
C GLU A 401 13.46 -18.70 21.77
N ALA A 402 12.65 -18.26 20.80
CA ALA A 402 11.19 -18.20 20.93
C ALA A 402 10.57 -19.60 21.11
N ARG A 403 9.78 -19.76 22.17
CA ARG A 403 9.02 -21.00 22.45
C ARG A 403 8.02 -21.30 21.33
N VAL A 404 7.44 -20.27 20.74
CA VAL A 404 6.48 -20.38 19.63
C VAL A 404 7.11 -19.75 18.39
N LYS A 405 7.32 -20.58 17.36
CA LYS A 405 7.88 -20.13 16.09
C LYS A 405 6.84 -19.42 15.24
N PRO A 406 7.24 -18.46 14.39
CA PRO A 406 6.33 -17.85 13.44
C PRO A 406 5.78 -18.90 12.47
N ARG A 407 4.47 -18.85 12.23
CA ARG A 407 3.79 -19.62 11.19
C ARG A 407 3.43 -18.70 10.04
N TYR A 408 3.69 -19.14 8.82
CA TYR A 408 3.34 -18.43 7.60
C TYR A 408 2.11 -19.09 6.98
N GLU A 409 1.04 -18.32 6.79
CA GLU A 409 -0.18 -18.79 6.12
C GLU A 409 -0.37 -18.03 4.82
N PHE A 410 -0.76 -18.75 3.76
CA PHE A 410 -1.08 -18.10 2.49
C PHE A 410 -2.29 -17.17 2.65
N TYR A 411 -2.17 -15.94 2.16
CA TYR A 411 -3.18 -14.91 2.37
C TYR A 411 -4.29 -14.95 1.32
N ASP A 412 -3.95 -14.86 0.04
CA ASP A 412 -4.89 -14.56 -1.05
C ASP A 412 -5.70 -15.78 -1.54
N THR A 413 -6.43 -16.39 -0.62
CA THR A 413 -7.31 -17.54 -0.87
C THR A 413 -8.55 -17.20 -1.71
N TRP A 414 -8.90 -15.92 -1.85
CA TRP A 414 -10.09 -15.50 -2.60
C TRP A 414 -9.82 -15.33 -4.10
N VAL A 415 -8.68 -14.71 -4.46
CA VAL A 415 -8.33 -14.45 -5.87
C VAL A 415 -7.59 -15.62 -6.48
N SER A 416 -6.64 -16.23 -5.77
CA SER A 416 -5.82 -17.30 -6.36
C SER A 416 -6.63 -18.56 -6.67
N LYS A 417 -6.53 -19.03 -7.92
CA LYS A 417 -7.23 -20.22 -8.42
C LYS A 417 -6.22 -21.19 -9.02
N ASP A 418 -6.18 -22.42 -8.54
CA ASP A 418 -5.31 -23.47 -9.06
C ASP A 418 -5.60 -23.80 -10.53
N LEU A 419 -4.80 -24.68 -11.11
CA LEU A 419 -4.93 -25.07 -12.52
C LEU A 419 -6.31 -25.68 -12.84
N GLY A 420 -6.98 -26.27 -11.85
CA GLY A 420 -8.35 -26.79 -11.94
C GLY A 420 -9.43 -25.71 -11.83
N GLY A 421 -9.08 -24.52 -11.34
CA GLY A 421 -9.99 -23.41 -11.08
C GLY A 421 -10.54 -23.39 -9.65
N ASN A 422 -9.96 -24.18 -8.73
CA ASN A 422 -10.34 -24.16 -7.33
C ASN A 422 -9.56 -23.07 -6.57
N PRO A 423 -10.14 -22.42 -5.56
CA PRO A 423 -9.43 -21.47 -4.72
C PRO A 423 -8.25 -22.14 -4.02
N PHE A 424 -7.17 -21.38 -3.87
CA PHE A 424 -6.08 -21.74 -2.97
C PHE A 424 -6.58 -21.77 -1.52
N MET A 425 -5.85 -22.47 -0.65
CA MET A 425 -6.15 -22.65 0.77
C MET A 425 -5.03 -22.07 1.63
N LYS A 426 -5.28 -21.83 2.91
CA LYS A 426 -4.28 -21.22 3.82
C LYS A 426 -3.14 -22.17 4.18
N GLU A 427 -3.47 -23.45 4.32
CA GLU A 427 -2.60 -24.51 4.85
C GLU A 427 -2.40 -25.64 3.83
N ASP A 428 -1.57 -26.63 4.18
CA ASP A 428 -1.16 -27.73 3.30
C ASP A 428 -2.30 -28.72 3.03
N PRO A 429 -2.60 -29.05 1.77
CA PRO A 429 -2.04 -28.49 0.52
C PRO A 429 -2.63 -27.12 0.16
N LEU A 430 -1.80 -26.17 -0.32
CA LEU A 430 -2.32 -24.86 -0.76
C LEU A 430 -3.30 -24.93 -1.94
N ALA A 431 -3.31 -26.03 -2.69
CA ALA A 431 -4.13 -26.21 -3.88
C ALA A 431 -4.87 -27.56 -3.85
N ARG A 432 -5.87 -27.74 -4.72
CA ARG A 432 -6.62 -29.00 -4.86
C ARG A 432 -6.19 -29.78 -6.10
N ASP A 433 -5.81 -29.09 -7.17
CA ASP A 433 -5.28 -29.72 -8.38
C ASP A 433 -3.89 -30.32 -8.12
N THR A 434 -3.76 -31.63 -8.36
CA THR A 434 -2.54 -32.40 -8.03
C THR A 434 -1.29 -31.94 -8.79
N ARG A 435 -1.45 -31.39 -10.00
CA ARG A 435 -0.34 -30.82 -10.78
C ARG A 435 0.16 -29.52 -10.15
N THR A 436 -0.77 -28.72 -9.66
CA THR A 436 -0.48 -27.49 -8.90
C THR A 436 0.27 -27.83 -7.61
N ILE A 437 -0.20 -28.83 -6.86
CA ILE A 437 0.46 -29.32 -5.62
C ILE A 437 1.89 -29.78 -5.90
N ASP A 438 2.13 -30.62 -6.91
CA ASP A 438 3.49 -31.10 -7.27
C ASP A 438 4.45 -29.94 -7.54
N LEU A 439 4.02 -28.97 -8.36
CA LEU A 439 4.87 -27.83 -8.73
C LEU A 439 5.17 -26.92 -7.54
N LEU A 440 4.17 -26.66 -6.67
CA LEU A 440 4.37 -25.91 -5.42
C LEU A 440 5.38 -26.60 -4.49
N HIS A 441 5.27 -27.93 -4.32
CA HIS A 441 6.17 -28.74 -3.50
C HIS A 441 7.61 -28.72 -4.01
N ARG A 442 7.77 -28.62 -5.32
CA ARG A 442 9.08 -28.54 -5.99
C ARG A 442 9.60 -27.10 -6.08
N GLY A 443 8.80 -26.11 -5.73
CA GLY A 443 9.12 -24.69 -5.85
C GLY A 443 9.17 -24.19 -7.30
N LEU A 444 8.60 -24.94 -8.25
CA LEU A 444 8.63 -24.64 -9.68
C LEU A 444 7.48 -23.70 -10.09
N PRO A 445 7.61 -22.97 -11.22
CA PRO A 445 6.54 -22.11 -11.72
C PRO A 445 5.25 -22.90 -11.94
N VAL A 446 4.14 -22.36 -11.43
CA VAL A 446 2.85 -23.04 -11.37
C VAL A 446 1.86 -22.32 -12.29
N PRO A 447 1.36 -22.95 -13.37
CA PRO A 447 0.26 -22.37 -14.13
C PRO A 447 -1.00 -22.40 -13.28
N VAL A 448 -1.74 -21.30 -13.28
CA VAL A 448 -2.94 -21.08 -12.46
C VAL A 448 -4.04 -20.47 -13.32
N LYS A 449 -5.29 -20.43 -12.84
CA LYS A 449 -6.36 -19.70 -13.54
C LYS A 449 -6.42 -18.23 -13.15
N CYS A 450 -5.97 -17.88 -11.94
CA CYS A 450 -5.86 -16.51 -11.48
C CYS A 450 -4.87 -16.40 -10.32
N CYS A 451 -4.25 -15.23 -10.15
CA CYS A 451 -3.45 -14.84 -9.01
C CYS A 451 -3.42 -13.31 -8.85
N TRP A 452 -3.15 -12.83 -7.63
CA TRP A 452 -2.78 -11.44 -7.36
C TRP A 452 -1.65 -11.38 -6.31
N ASN A 453 -1.85 -12.05 -5.17
CA ASN A 453 -0.81 -12.49 -4.22
C ASN A 453 0.18 -11.38 -3.82
N GLY A 454 -0.34 -10.23 -3.38
CA GLY A 454 0.44 -9.07 -2.96
C GLY A 454 1.11 -8.28 -4.10
N GLY A 455 1.21 -8.83 -5.31
CA GLY A 455 1.66 -8.10 -6.48
C GLY A 455 1.69 -8.96 -7.76
N ALA A 456 1.30 -8.34 -8.87
CA ALA A 456 1.12 -9.02 -10.15
C ALA A 456 1.73 -8.22 -11.31
N LEU A 457 2.50 -8.90 -12.15
CA LEU A 457 2.91 -8.42 -13.46
C LEU A 457 1.83 -8.77 -14.47
N ILE A 458 1.34 -7.78 -15.22
CA ILE A 458 0.18 -7.88 -16.11
C ILE A 458 0.60 -7.35 -17.48
N ASN A 459 0.35 -8.11 -18.55
CA ASN A 459 0.52 -7.63 -19.92
C ASN A 459 -0.51 -6.54 -20.22
N ALA A 460 -0.05 -5.34 -20.60
CA ALA A 460 -0.92 -4.18 -20.76
C ALA A 460 -1.88 -4.23 -21.97
N SER A 461 -1.70 -5.19 -22.89
CA SER A 461 -2.42 -5.20 -24.18
C SER A 461 -3.94 -5.19 -24.03
N LEU A 462 -4.49 -5.97 -23.10
CA LEU A 462 -5.95 -6.03 -22.91
C LEU A 462 -6.49 -4.85 -22.09
N LEU A 463 -5.65 -4.22 -21.25
CA LEU A 463 -6.01 -2.95 -20.61
C LEU A 463 -6.19 -1.84 -21.66
N TYR A 464 -5.34 -1.80 -22.68
CA TYR A 464 -5.55 -0.88 -23.82
C TYR A 464 -6.78 -1.23 -24.65
N ALA A 465 -7.16 -2.50 -24.73
CA ALA A 465 -8.37 -2.96 -25.42
C ALA A 465 -9.68 -2.69 -24.65
N GLY A 466 -9.63 -2.00 -23.51
CA GLY A 466 -10.81 -1.61 -22.73
C GLY A 466 -11.10 -2.45 -21.50
N VAL A 467 -10.32 -3.50 -21.21
CA VAL A 467 -10.45 -4.25 -19.95
C VAL A 467 -10.07 -3.35 -18.77
N ARG A 468 -10.83 -3.43 -17.68
CA ARG A 468 -10.62 -2.66 -16.45
C ARG A 468 -10.82 -3.56 -15.24
N PHE A 469 -10.33 -3.12 -14.07
CA PHE A 469 -10.85 -3.66 -12.82
C PHE A 469 -12.33 -3.27 -12.72
N ARG A 470 -13.20 -4.21 -12.38
CA ARG A 470 -14.65 -3.98 -12.34
C ARG A 470 -15.31 -4.84 -11.28
N THR A 471 -16.56 -4.51 -10.98
CA THR A 471 -17.47 -5.40 -10.26
C THR A 471 -18.15 -6.38 -11.23
N GLY A 472 -18.72 -7.45 -10.69
CA GLY A 472 -19.48 -8.42 -11.47
C GLY A 472 -20.79 -7.82 -11.97
N LEU A 473 -21.23 -8.22 -13.16
CA LEU A 473 -22.57 -7.93 -13.68
C LEU A 473 -23.61 -8.81 -12.97
N VAL A 474 -23.82 -8.57 -11.66
CA VAL A 474 -24.65 -9.43 -10.79
C VAL A 474 -26.08 -9.58 -11.29
N GLU A 475 -26.66 -8.50 -11.85
CA GLU A 475 -28.00 -8.49 -12.44
C GLU A 475 -28.13 -9.42 -13.66
N GLU A 476 -27.03 -9.63 -14.38
CA GLU A 476 -26.93 -10.53 -15.54
C GLU A 476 -26.55 -11.97 -15.13
N GLY A 477 -26.37 -12.21 -13.82
CA GLY A 477 -25.98 -13.50 -13.27
C GLY A 477 -24.47 -13.72 -13.17
N GLU A 478 -23.62 -12.72 -13.43
CA GLU A 478 -22.18 -12.83 -13.17
C GLU A 478 -21.91 -12.91 -11.65
N CYS A 479 -20.80 -13.55 -11.28
CA CYS A 479 -20.46 -13.73 -9.88
C CYS A 479 -19.90 -12.46 -9.24
N ASP A 480 -20.31 -12.18 -8.00
CA ASP A 480 -19.78 -11.10 -7.17
C ASP A 480 -18.46 -11.54 -6.49
N ILE A 481 -17.37 -11.52 -7.26
CA ILE A 481 -16.01 -11.88 -6.84
C ILE A 481 -15.08 -10.67 -6.88
N SER A 482 -13.89 -10.80 -6.31
CA SER A 482 -12.86 -9.76 -6.38
C SER A 482 -12.65 -9.26 -7.82
N GLU A 483 -12.45 -7.97 -7.94
CA GLU A 483 -12.06 -7.25 -9.13
C GLU A 483 -10.80 -7.83 -9.79
N CYS A 484 -9.89 -8.41 -9.00
CA CYS A 484 -8.70 -9.10 -9.51
C CYS A 484 -9.06 -10.44 -10.16
N SER A 485 -10.01 -11.17 -9.56
CA SER A 485 -10.55 -12.41 -10.15
C SER A 485 -11.28 -12.12 -11.45
N LEU A 486 -12.11 -11.07 -11.49
CA LEU A 486 -12.79 -10.64 -12.71
C LEU A 486 -11.80 -10.22 -13.80
N LEU A 487 -10.72 -9.54 -13.44
CA LEU A 487 -9.64 -9.22 -14.39
C LEU A 487 -9.04 -10.49 -15.01
N CYS A 488 -8.71 -11.50 -14.20
CA CYS A 488 -8.22 -12.79 -14.72
C CYS A 488 -9.24 -13.47 -15.64
N GLU A 489 -10.52 -13.48 -15.26
CA GLU A 489 -11.59 -14.07 -16.07
C GLU A 489 -11.77 -13.33 -17.40
N ASP A 490 -11.67 -12.00 -17.40
CA ASP A 490 -11.75 -11.17 -18.60
C ASP A 490 -10.58 -11.43 -19.55
N TYR A 491 -9.35 -11.48 -19.02
CA TYR A 491 -8.17 -11.88 -19.80
C TYR A 491 -8.39 -13.24 -20.45
N ARG A 492 -8.89 -14.19 -19.66
CA ARG A 492 -9.09 -15.57 -20.09
C ARG A 492 -10.18 -15.72 -21.15
N ARG A 493 -11.30 -14.99 -21.02
CA ARG A 493 -12.38 -14.94 -22.02
C ARG A 493 -11.90 -14.32 -23.33
N LEU A 494 -11.03 -13.31 -23.26
CA LEU A 494 -10.41 -12.67 -24.44
C LEU A 494 -9.22 -13.46 -25.02
N GLY A 495 -8.92 -14.65 -24.48
CA GLY A 495 -7.93 -15.57 -25.06
C GLY A 495 -6.53 -15.51 -24.43
N SER A 496 -6.27 -14.56 -23.53
CA SER A 496 -5.05 -14.46 -22.73
C SER A 496 -5.13 -15.40 -21.54
N ARG A 497 -4.43 -16.53 -21.61
CA ARG A 497 -4.56 -17.64 -20.65
C ARG A 497 -3.25 -18.02 -19.96
N ARG A 498 -2.15 -17.31 -20.26
CA ARG A 498 -0.82 -17.59 -19.69
C ARG A 498 -0.72 -16.93 -18.33
N VAL A 499 -1.39 -17.51 -17.34
CA VAL A 499 -1.33 -17.05 -15.94
C VAL A 499 -0.47 -18.01 -15.13
N LEU A 500 0.41 -17.49 -14.27
CA LEU A 500 1.26 -18.31 -13.40
C LEU A 500 1.51 -17.68 -12.03
N VAL A 501 1.89 -18.54 -11.09
CA VAL A 501 2.51 -18.18 -9.80
C VAL A 501 3.95 -18.71 -9.78
N ASP A 502 4.92 -17.87 -9.41
CA ASP A 502 6.29 -18.31 -9.10
C ASP A 502 6.46 -18.45 -7.57
N PRO A 503 6.58 -19.67 -7.02
CA PRO A 503 6.72 -19.89 -5.57
C PRO A 503 8.03 -19.37 -4.97
N THR A 504 8.97 -18.94 -5.81
CA THR A 504 10.20 -18.26 -5.40
C THR A 504 9.97 -16.78 -5.11
N VAL A 505 8.97 -16.16 -5.73
CA VAL A 505 8.57 -14.78 -5.45
C VAL A 505 7.63 -14.81 -4.27
N ARG A 506 8.08 -14.27 -3.13
CA ARG A 506 7.33 -14.32 -1.87
C ARG A 506 7.28 -12.96 -1.24
N VAL A 507 6.11 -12.61 -0.75
CA VAL A 507 5.83 -11.33 -0.12
C VAL A 507 5.06 -11.53 1.18
N GLY A 508 5.08 -10.54 2.05
CA GLY A 508 4.47 -10.63 3.36
C GLY A 508 3.97 -9.27 3.82
N TYR A 509 2.89 -9.28 4.59
CA TYR A 509 2.26 -8.06 5.12
C TYR A 509 2.92 -7.55 6.40
N VAL A 510 3.89 -8.30 6.92
CA VAL A 510 4.76 -7.89 8.03
C VAL A 510 6.19 -8.30 7.70
N PRO A 511 7.21 -7.72 8.37
CA PRO A 511 8.59 -8.16 8.24
C PRO A 511 8.72 -9.65 8.61
N TRP A 512 9.51 -10.38 7.83
CA TRP A 512 9.75 -11.82 8.03
C TRP A 512 11.19 -12.11 8.46
N ALA A 513 11.45 -13.36 8.86
CA ALA A 513 12.79 -13.85 9.17
C ALA A 513 13.41 -14.64 8.00
N LYS A 514 14.69 -15.03 8.11
CA LYS A 514 15.42 -15.74 7.03
C LYS A 514 14.77 -17.08 6.63
N ASP A 515 14.02 -17.69 7.54
CA ASP A 515 13.27 -18.94 7.30
C ASP A 515 12.16 -18.78 6.25
N PHE A 516 11.70 -17.55 5.99
CA PHE A 516 10.74 -17.22 4.95
C PHE A 516 11.19 -17.65 3.53
N HIS A 517 12.50 -17.83 3.35
CA HIS A 517 13.09 -18.28 2.10
C HIS A 517 13.30 -19.81 2.00
N LEU A 518 13.01 -20.56 3.07
CA LEU A 518 13.12 -22.01 3.13
C LEU A 518 11.80 -22.67 2.69
N ARG A 519 11.52 -23.89 3.14
CA ARG A 519 10.21 -24.51 2.93
C ARG A 519 9.19 -23.79 3.80
N LEU A 520 8.04 -23.45 3.22
CA LEU A 520 6.94 -22.83 3.94
C LEU A 520 5.81 -23.84 4.16
N PRO A 521 4.95 -23.61 5.17
CA PRO A 521 3.69 -24.34 5.32
C PRO A 521 2.86 -24.27 4.02
N GLY A 522 1.92 -25.20 3.85
CA GLY A 522 1.18 -25.30 2.59
C GLY A 522 1.83 -26.22 1.56
N GLY A 523 2.93 -26.86 1.93
CA GLY A 523 3.73 -27.66 1.00
C GLY A 523 4.59 -26.83 0.06
N VAL A 524 4.76 -25.52 0.27
CA VAL A 524 5.60 -24.71 -0.63
C VAL A 524 7.07 -25.08 -0.44
N GLY A 525 7.69 -25.57 -1.52
CA GLY A 525 9.10 -25.95 -1.57
C GLY A 525 10.02 -24.77 -1.25
N PRO A 526 11.35 -24.98 -1.08
CA PRO A 526 12.27 -23.87 -0.92
C PRO A 526 12.27 -23.00 -2.18
N LYS A 527 12.61 -21.70 -2.05
CA LYS A 527 12.89 -20.86 -3.23
C LYS A 527 13.93 -21.56 -4.11
N ILE A 528 13.83 -21.49 -5.44
CA ILE A 528 14.77 -22.15 -6.36
C ILE A 528 15.51 -21.14 -7.24
N PRO A 529 16.78 -21.38 -7.60
CA PRO A 529 17.51 -20.53 -8.55
C PRO A 529 16.88 -20.58 -9.95
N TRP A 530 16.95 -19.47 -10.69
CA TRP A 530 16.52 -19.37 -12.09
C TRP A 530 17.22 -20.38 -12.99
N SER A 531 18.53 -20.57 -12.81
CA SER A 531 19.30 -21.60 -13.54
C SER A 531 18.84 -23.03 -13.29
N HIS A 532 18.08 -23.28 -12.22
CA HIS A 532 17.41 -24.56 -12.00
C HIS A 532 16.09 -24.62 -12.80
N VAL A 533 15.31 -23.54 -12.84
CA VAL A 533 14.10 -23.43 -13.68
C VAL A 533 14.46 -23.70 -15.15
N GLU A 534 15.52 -23.07 -15.66
CA GLU A 534 15.99 -23.22 -17.04
C GLU A 534 16.43 -24.65 -17.38
N ARG A 535 17.11 -25.35 -16.44
CA ARG A 535 17.67 -26.69 -16.69
C ARG A 535 16.74 -27.84 -16.36
N SER A 536 15.65 -27.58 -15.62
CA SER A 536 14.74 -28.63 -15.12
C SER A 536 13.62 -29.01 -16.11
N GLY A 537 13.54 -28.36 -17.28
CA GLY A 537 12.44 -28.53 -18.22
C GLY A 537 11.14 -27.85 -17.78
N ALA A 538 11.22 -26.96 -16.78
CA ALA A 538 10.04 -26.35 -16.17
C ALA A 538 9.33 -25.36 -17.10
N LEU A 539 10.07 -24.65 -17.95
CA LEU A 539 9.50 -23.69 -18.90
C LEU A 539 8.73 -24.41 -20.03
N GLU A 540 9.26 -25.51 -20.54
CA GLU A 540 8.59 -26.37 -21.51
C GLU A 540 7.33 -26.99 -20.89
N ARG A 541 7.43 -27.48 -19.65
CA ARG A 541 6.28 -28.01 -18.93
C ARG A 541 5.20 -26.95 -18.69
N LEU A 542 5.59 -25.72 -18.34
CA LEU A 542 4.69 -24.59 -18.17
C LEU A 542 3.94 -24.28 -19.48
N ALA A 543 4.64 -24.25 -20.61
CA ALA A 543 4.05 -24.03 -21.93
C ALA A 543 3.04 -25.13 -22.31
N ILE A 544 3.36 -26.40 -22.04
CA ILE A 544 2.43 -27.52 -22.24
C ILE A 544 1.16 -27.33 -21.40
N LEU A 545 1.31 -27.06 -20.11
CA LEU A 545 0.18 -26.89 -19.21
C LEU A 545 -0.70 -25.68 -19.58
N TRP A 546 -0.11 -24.57 -20.03
CA TRP A 546 -0.90 -23.47 -20.58
C TRP A 546 -1.71 -23.88 -21.81
N SER A 547 -1.14 -24.69 -22.70
CA SER A 547 -1.87 -25.23 -23.85
C SER A 547 -3.02 -26.15 -23.40
N ASP A 548 -2.81 -26.99 -22.39
CA ASP A 548 -3.84 -27.88 -21.84
C ASP A 548 -5.03 -27.10 -21.26
N THR A 549 -4.77 -25.93 -20.67
CA THR A 549 -5.83 -25.10 -20.09
C THR A 549 -6.75 -24.46 -21.12
N LYS A 550 -6.43 -24.51 -22.43
CA LYS A 550 -7.31 -24.01 -23.50
C LYS A 550 -8.70 -24.67 -23.47
N PHE A 551 -8.74 -25.96 -23.11
CA PHE A 551 -9.97 -26.75 -23.07
C PHE A 551 -10.66 -26.74 -21.71
N CYS A 552 -9.98 -26.29 -20.64
CA CYS A 552 -10.51 -26.29 -19.28
C CYS A 552 -10.79 -24.85 -18.82
N MET A 553 -11.97 -24.34 -19.18
CA MET A 553 -12.39 -22.96 -18.89
C MET A 553 -13.31 -22.84 -17.66
N SER A 554 -13.49 -23.93 -16.91
CA SER A 554 -14.21 -23.91 -15.64
C SER A 554 -13.48 -23.11 -14.55
N THR A 555 -14.18 -22.40 -13.68
CA THR A 555 -13.60 -21.76 -12.49
C THR A 555 -14.61 -21.75 -11.35
N GLN A 556 -14.15 -21.81 -10.11
CA GLN A 556 -15.01 -21.69 -8.94
C GLN A 556 -15.23 -20.22 -8.58
N CYS A 557 -16.47 -19.79 -8.80
CA CYS A 557 -17.00 -18.53 -8.31
C CYS A 557 -17.31 -18.68 -6.81
N VAL A 558 -16.64 -17.87 -6.00
CA VAL A 558 -16.84 -17.78 -4.55
C VAL A 558 -17.34 -16.37 -4.27
N PRO A 559 -18.67 -16.17 -4.17
CA PRO A 559 -19.26 -14.86 -4.02
C PRO A 559 -18.92 -14.24 -2.66
N MET A 560 -19.09 -12.93 -2.52
CA MET A 560 -19.08 -12.29 -1.21
C MET A 560 -20.25 -12.78 -0.34
N ARG A 561 -20.03 -12.93 0.97
CA ARG A 561 -21.10 -13.15 1.94
C ARG A 561 -21.99 -11.91 1.99
N LYS A 562 -23.30 -12.14 2.10
CA LYS A 562 -24.27 -11.06 2.30
C LYS A 562 -23.92 -10.26 3.56
N ASP A 563 -23.91 -8.93 3.43
CA ASP A 563 -23.61 -7.97 4.51
C ASP A 563 -22.22 -8.12 5.15
N SER A 564 -21.25 -8.71 4.44
CA SER A 564 -19.88 -8.92 4.92
C SER A 564 -18.84 -8.62 3.83
N ASP A 565 -17.63 -8.25 4.25
CA ASP A 565 -16.48 -8.02 3.37
C ASP A 565 -15.66 -9.30 3.10
N LEU A 566 -16.21 -10.47 3.48
CA LEU A 566 -15.57 -11.78 3.40
C LEU A 566 -16.20 -12.68 2.32
N PRO A 567 -15.41 -13.54 1.66
CA PRO A 567 -15.91 -14.51 0.71
C PRO A 567 -16.74 -15.62 1.37
N ASP A 568 -17.75 -16.12 0.66
CA ASP A 568 -18.58 -17.25 1.07
C ASP A 568 -18.03 -18.58 0.54
N ILE A 569 -16.93 -19.04 1.16
CA ILE A 569 -16.20 -20.25 0.73
C ILE A 569 -17.04 -21.54 0.74
N HIS A 570 -18.19 -21.55 1.42
CA HIS A 570 -19.09 -22.71 1.48
C HIS A 570 -20.18 -22.66 0.40
N ASN A 571 -20.41 -21.51 -0.20
CA ASN A 571 -21.45 -21.28 -1.20
C ASN A 571 -20.81 -20.91 -2.54
N PHE A 572 -20.16 -21.88 -3.18
CA PHE A 572 -19.50 -21.69 -4.47
C PHE A 572 -20.26 -22.37 -5.60
N ARG A 573 -20.09 -21.86 -6.83
CA ARG A 573 -20.55 -22.53 -8.05
C ARG A 573 -19.42 -22.60 -9.07
N VAL A 574 -19.43 -23.67 -9.87
CA VAL A 574 -18.50 -23.83 -10.99
C VAL A 574 -19.12 -23.13 -12.20
N ILE A 575 -18.37 -22.20 -12.80
CA ILE A 575 -18.76 -21.47 -14.00
C ILE A 575 -17.86 -21.89 -15.14
N ASP A 576 -18.42 -22.14 -16.31
CA ASP A 576 -17.65 -22.32 -17.54
C ASP A 576 -17.51 -20.98 -18.28
N LEU A 577 -16.29 -20.45 -18.31
CA LEU A 577 -15.99 -19.16 -18.92
C LEU A 577 -16.14 -19.16 -20.44
N GLN A 578 -16.23 -20.30 -21.13
CA GLN A 578 -16.49 -20.34 -22.58
C GLN A 578 -17.96 -20.04 -22.92
N ASN A 579 -18.87 -20.40 -22.02
CA ASN A 579 -20.31 -20.38 -22.27
C ASN A 579 -20.99 -19.12 -21.72
N VAL A 580 -20.22 -18.17 -21.18
CA VAL A 580 -20.72 -16.90 -20.61
C VAL A 580 -19.99 -15.72 -21.22
N ASN A 581 -20.74 -14.68 -21.61
CA ASN A 581 -20.21 -13.55 -22.39
C ASN A 581 -20.12 -12.23 -21.59
N PHE A 582 -19.89 -12.31 -20.28
CA PHE A 582 -19.91 -11.12 -19.41
C PHE A 582 -18.87 -10.06 -19.80
N THR A 583 -17.69 -10.48 -20.30
CA THR A 583 -16.66 -9.54 -20.74
C THR A 583 -17.09 -8.76 -21.97
N SER A 584 -17.66 -9.38 -23.00
CA SER A 584 -18.12 -8.63 -24.17
C SER A 584 -19.31 -7.74 -23.81
N MET A 585 -20.24 -8.21 -22.96
CA MET A 585 -21.32 -7.36 -22.44
C MET A 585 -20.78 -6.14 -21.71
N TYR A 586 -19.75 -6.31 -20.87
CA TYR A 586 -19.07 -5.22 -20.19
C TYR A 586 -18.42 -4.27 -21.21
N LEU A 587 -17.65 -4.78 -22.16
CA LEU A 587 -16.96 -3.98 -23.18
C LEU A 587 -17.93 -3.27 -24.12
N GLU A 588 -19.08 -3.86 -24.48
CA GLU A 588 -20.10 -3.20 -25.31
C GLU A 588 -20.76 -2.04 -24.55
N ARG A 589 -21.09 -2.24 -23.27
CA ARG A 589 -21.64 -1.18 -22.40
C ARG A 589 -20.68 -0.01 -22.21
N HIS A 590 -19.38 -0.26 -22.25
CA HIS A 590 -18.34 0.75 -22.01
C HIS A 590 -17.66 1.25 -23.30
N GLY A 591 -17.78 0.50 -24.41
CA GLY A 591 -17.19 0.76 -25.72
C GLY A 591 -18.12 1.50 -26.68
N ASN A 592 -19.43 1.43 -26.46
CA ASN A 592 -20.38 2.47 -26.87
C ASN A 592 -20.69 3.32 -25.63
N PRO A 593 -19.83 4.28 -25.25
CA PRO A 593 -20.27 5.25 -24.28
C PRO A 593 -21.47 5.96 -24.95
N SER A 594 -22.67 5.77 -24.40
CA SER A 594 -23.57 6.91 -24.32
C SER A 594 -22.69 8.07 -23.88
N PRO A 595 -22.69 9.22 -24.60
CA PRO A 595 -21.83 10.34 -24.24
C PRO A 595 -21.93 10.47 -22.73
N PRO A 596 -20.79 10.45 -22.00
CA PRO A 596 -20.85 10.53 -20.55
C PRO A 596 -21.82 11.67 -20.27
N PRO A 597 -22.91 11.46 -19.50
CA PRO A 597 -23.75 12.58 -19.13
C PRO A 597 -22.77 13.65 -18.69
N PRO A 598 -22.80 14.85 -19.30
CA PRO A 598 -21.76 15.85 -19.12
C PRO A 598 -21.46 15.86 -17.64
N MET A 599 -20.20 15.56 -17.26
CA MET A 599 -19.80 15.38 -15.86
C MET A 599 -20.65 16.34 -15.06
N PRO A 600 -21.62 15.89 -14.25
CA PRO A 600 -22.33 16.85 -13.44
C PRO A 600 -21.21 17.51 -12.67
N GLN A 601 -21.04 18.81 -12.86
CA GLN A 601 -20.34 19.62 -11.89
C GLN A 601 -21.05 19.28 -10.60
N SER A 602 -20.47 18.35 -9.84
CA SER A 602 -21.18 17.63 -8.80
C SER A 602 -21.33 18.61 -7.67
N CYS A 603 -22.47 19.29 -7.65
CA CYS A 603 -22.86 20.11 -6.55
C CYS A 603 -23.19 19.14 -5.43
N ASN A 604 -22.37 19.12 -4.38
CA ASN A 604 -22.71 18.35 -3.18
C ASN A 604 -23.98 18.96 -2.60
N LEU A 605 -25.11 18.31 -2.87
CA LEU A 605 -26.42 18.69 -2.33
C LEU A 605 -26.61 18.18 -0.90
N ILE A 606 -25.70 17.34 -0.41
CA ILE A 606 -25.62 16.94 1.00
C ILE A 606 -24.24 17.35 1.48
N MET A 607 -24.18 18.26 2.44
CA MET A 607 -22.94 18.87 2.91
C MET A 607 -22.79 18.69 4.42
N GLY A 608 -21.76 17.97 4.83
CA GLY A 608 -21.54 17.51 6.21
C GLY A 608 -21.37 15.98 6.27
N PRO A 609 -21.43 15.37 7.46
CA PRO A 609 -21.65 16.00 8.76
C PRO A 609 -20.46 16.84 9.21
N TYR A 610 -20.75 18.01 9.78
CA TYR A 610 -19.78 18.90 10.41
C TYR A 610 -19.90 18.77 11.93
N GLY A 611 -18.87 18.21 12.59
CA GLY A 611 -18.85 17.94 14.02
C GLY A 611 -18.79 16.44 14.34
N ASP A 612 -19.01 16.09 15.61
CA ASP A 612 -18.92 14.71 16.11
C ASP A 612 -20.16 13.89 15.79
N THR A 613 -20.00 12.80 15.03
CA THR A 613 -21.07 11.86 14.69
C THR A 613 -21.10 10.60 15.56
N SER A 614 -20.11 10.43 16.43
CA SER A 614 -19.95 9.23 17.26
C SER A 614 -20.75 9.30 18.56
N ASP A 615 -20.95 10.50 19.10
CA ASP A 615 -21.74 10.77 20.30
C ASP A 615 -23.05 11.52 20.01
N GLY A 616 -24.06 11.28 20.85
CA GLY A 616 -25.39 11.90 20.78
C GLY A 616 -26.44 11.08 20.02
N PHE A 617 -27.68 11.57 20.00
CA PHE A 617 -28.78 10.96 19.28
C PHE A 617 -28.87 11.52 17.86
N ALA A 618 -28.97 10.64 16.87
CA ALA A 618 -29.13 11.05 15.48
C ALA A 618 -30.51 11.66 15.23
N PHE A 619 -30.56 12.71 14.41
CA PHE A 619 -31.78 13.35 13.95
C PHE A 619 -31.74 13.61 12.45
N ASP A 620 -32.91 13.63 11.81
CA ASP A 620 -33.10 13.92 10.39
C ASP A 620 -34.46 14.59 10.15
N ASP A 621 -34.43 15.78 9.55
CA ASP A 621 -35.63 16.57 9.27
C ASP A 621 -36.30 16.27 7.93
N LEU A 622 -35.74 15.40 7.07
CA LEU A 622 -36.24 15.17 5.71
C LEU A 622 -37.71 14.75 5.67
N ALA A 623 -38.16 13.94 6.63
CA ALA A 623 -39.56 13.55 6.73
C ALA A 623 -40.47 14.74 7.07
N TYR A 624 -40.02 15.65 7.94
CA TYR A 624 -40.76 16.86 8.32
C TYR A 624 -40.90 17.85 7.16
N SER A 625 -39.88 17.93 6.29
CA SER A 625 -39.93 18.74 5.06
C SER A 625 -40.71 18.09 3.91
N SER A 626 -41.35 16.94 4.16
CA SER A 626 -41.99 16.13 3.10
C SER A 626 -41.04 15.91 1.92
N TRP A 627 -39.77 15.60 2.22
CA TRP A 627 -38.69 15.43 1.26
C TRP A 627 -38.44 16.69 0.41
N GLY A 628 -38.43 17.86 1.07
CA GLY A 628 -38.18 19.16 0.46
C GLY A 628 -39.37 19.81 -0.25
N LYS A 629 -40.56 19.21 -0.18
CA LYS A 629 -41.79 19.83 -0.71
C LYS A 629 -42.24 21.03 0.14
N THR A 630 -42.06 20.98 1.46
CA THR A 630 -42.42 22.07 2.37
C THR A 630 -41.18 22.91 2.73
N PRO A 631 -41.19 24.24 2.52
CA PRO A 631 -40.07 25.12 2.85
C PRO A 631 -39.84 25.24 4.35
N ILE A 632 -38.60 25.51 4.75
CA ILE A 632 -38.28 26.02 6.08
C ILE A 632 -38.92 27.41 6.23
N THR A 633 -39.75 27.60 7.25
CA THR A 633 -40.46 28.84 7.54
C THR A 633 -39.93 29.54 8.79
N LYS A 634 -39.44 28.77 9.77
CA LYS A 634 -38.90 29.30 11.02
C LYS A 634 -37.75 28.44 11.54
N ILE A 635 -36.75 29.07 12.13
CA ILE A 635 -35.65 28.44 12.86
C ILE A 635 -35.70 28.94 14.30
N PHE A 636 -35.98 28.04 15.24
CA PHE A 636 -35.75 28.27 16.66
C PHE A 636 -34.38 27.71 17.03
N TYR A 637 -33.62 28.43 17.82
CA TYR A 637 -32.30 28.01 18.26
C TYR A 637 -32.05 28.40 19.71
N ARG A 638 -31.11 27.68 20.33
CA ARG A 638 -30.51 28.08 21.60
C ARG A 638 -28.99 28.06 21.48
N ALA A 639 -28.33 29.14 21.87
CA ALA A 639 -26.88 29.26 21.77
C ALA A 639 -26.30 30.16 22.87
N SER A 640 -25.00 30.03 23.10
CA SER A 640 -24.23 31.04 23.85
C SER A 640 -23.52 31.99 22.88
N ALA A 641 -23.62 33.30 23.11
CA ALA A 641 -22.97 34.31 22.28
C ALA A 641 -21.61 34.80 22.85
N THR A 642 -21.12 34.23 23.96
CA THR A 642 -19.82 34.62 24.54
C THR A 642 -18.67 33.95 23.79
N LEU A 643 -17.63 34.71 23.43
CA LEU A 643 -16.48 34.22 22.65
C LEU A 643 -15.72 33.06 23.32
N SER A 644 -15.82 32.88 24.64
CA SER A 644 -15.21 31.78 25.38
C SER A 644 -16.07 30.50 25.44
N GLU A 645 -17.39 30.60 25.32
CA GLU A 645 -18.35 29.48 25.50
C GLU A 645 -19.37 29.29 24.36
N SER A 646 -19.24 30.00 23.24
CA SER A 646 -20.04 29.78 22.03
C SER A 646 -20.23 28.31 21.71
N LEU A 647 -21.48 27.85 21.80
CA LEU A 647 -21.94 26.52 21.46
C LEU A 647 -23.37 26.65 20.93
N VAL A 648 -23.72 25.78 19.98
CA VAL A 648 -25.11 25.62 19.53
C VAL A 648 -25.74 24.55 20.41
N PHE A 649 -26.60 24.95 21.35
CA PHE A 649 -27.23 24.04 22.30
C PHE A 649 -28.47 23.37 21.71
N ALA A 650 -29.26 24.07 20.90
CA ALA A 650 -30.43 23.47 20.28
C ALA A 650 -30.77 24.09 18.92
N LEU A 651 -31.40 23.28 18.08
CA LEU A 651 -32.06 23.68 16.84
C LEU A 651 -33.45 23.04 16.76
N ARG A 652 -34.43 23.80 16.30
CA ARG A 652 -35.76 23.31 15.96
C ARG A 652 -36.27 24.08 14.74
N LEU A 653 -36.55 23.38 13.66
CA LEU A 653 -37.01 23.99 12.41
C LEU A 653 -38.51 23.81 12.26
N SER A 654 -39.15 24.75 11.56
CA SER A 654 -40.52 24.60 11.10
C SER A 654 -40.52 24.49 9.58
N TYR A 655 -41.22 23.47 9.06
CA TYR A 655 -41.44 23.24 7.65
C TYR A 655 -42.91 23.50 7.33
N GLY A 656 -43.22 24.64 6.72
CA GLY A 656 -44.60 25.13 6.64
C GLY A 656 -45.19 25.37 8.04
N ASN A 657 -46.21 24.59 8.40
CA ASN A 657 -46.87 24.63 9.72
C ASN A 657 -46.39 23.53 10.68
N THR A 658 -45.47 22.67 10.25
CA THR A 658 -45.00 21.52 11.02
C THR A 658 -43.67 21.84 11.67
N ALA A 659 -43.62 21.93 13.00
CA ALA A 659 -42.37 22.06 13.75
C ALA A 659 -41.73 20.69 13.99
N THR A 660 -40.41 20.61 13.92
CA THR A 660 -39.65 19.42 14.28
C THR A 660 -39.59 19.24 15.80
N THR A 661 -39.08 18.07 16.22
CA THR A 661 -38.54 17.94 17.58
C THR A 661 -37.36 18.89 17.75
N GLN A 662 -37.12 19.33 19.00
CA GLN A 662 -35.91 20.08 19.31
C GLN A 662 -34.72 19.13 19.32
N HIS A 663 -33.70 19.47 18.54
CA HIS A 663 -32.43 18.76 18.48
C HIS A 663 -31.45 19.47 19.39
N GLY A 664 -31.11 18.85 20.53
CA GLY A 664 -30.24 19.44 21.55
C GLY A 664 -30.97 19.79 22.86
N GLY A 665 -30.24 20.41 23.80
CA GLY A 665 -30.70 20.68 25.16
C GLY A 665 -31.25 22.09 25.40
N ASP A 666 -31.82 22.31 26.59
CA ASP A 666 -32.48 23.58 26.97
C ASP A 666 -31.53 24.66 27.54
N LEU A 667 -30.23 24.55 27.24
CA LEU A 667 -29.21 25.50 27.68
C LEU A 667 -29.03 26.63 26.66
N GLY A 668 -28.47 27.77 27.09
CA GLY A 668 -28.21 28.93 26.23
C GLY A 668 -29.42 29.84 26.00
N GLU A 669 -29.16 31.00 25.41
CA GLU A 669 -30.17 32.01 25.08
C GLU A 669 -31.01 31.55 23.90
N ALA A 670 -32.33 31.64 24.03
CA ALA A 670 -33.26 31.28 22.97
C ALA A 670 -33.41 32.42 21.96
N GLY A 671 -33.44 32.06 20.68
CA GLY A 671 -33.70 32.97 19.58
C GLY A 671 -34.59 32.33 18.53
N GLU A 672 -35.26 33.18 17.75
CA GLU A 672 -36.09 32.76 16.63
C GLU A 672 -35.75 33.58 15.39
N PHE A 673 -35.79 32.91 14.25
CA PHE A 673 -35.63 33.53 12.94
C PHE A 673 -36.73 33.06 12.02
N GLU A 674 -37.62 33.98 11.66
CA GLU A 674 -38.72 33.72 10.74
C GLU A 674 -38.33 34.16 9.32
N LEU A 675 -38.52 33.23 8.38
CA LEU A 675 -38.31 33.48 6.95
C LEU A 675 -39.55 34.17 6.39
N GLN A 676 -39.34 35.24 5.63
CA GLN A 676 -40.42 35.95 4.96
C GLN A 676 -40.99 35.12 3.81
N TYR A 677 -42.17 35.52 3.30
CA TYR A 677 -42.73 34.92 2.09
C TYR A 677 -41.71 34.95 0.92
N GLY A 678 -41.46 33.78 0.34
CA GLY A 678 -40.48 33.55 -0.74
C GLY A 678 -39.01 33.57 -0.32
N GLU A 679 -38.70 33.77 0.97
CA GLU A 679 -37.33 33.70 1.50
C GLU A 679 -36.91 32.25 1.74
N HIS A 680 -35.66 31.93 1.40
CA HIS A 680 -35.06 30.62 1.65
C HIS A 680 -33.56 30.74 1.88
N ILE A 681 -32.99 29.75 2.58
CA ILE A 681 -31.57 29.68 2.90
C ILE A 681 -30.82 29.22 1.65
N THR A 682 -29.78 29.96 1.29
CA THR A 682 -28.94 29.76 0.09
C THR A 682 -27.52 29.33 0.44
N GLY A 683 -27.11 29.48 1.70
CA GLY A 683 -25.79 29.06 2.16
C GLY A 683 -25.71 29.05 3.68
N ALA A 684 -24.71 28.33 4.20
CA ALA A 684 -24.35 28.34 5.61
C ALA A 684 -22.83 28.34 5.80
N ILE A 685 -22.37 28.94 6.88
CA ILE A 685 -21.02 28.83 7.40
C ILE A 685 -21.10 28.11 8.73
N ILE A 686 -20.40 26.98 8.86
CA ILE A 686 -20.39 26.16 10.08
C ILE A 686 -18.99 26.19 10.68
N GLN A 687 -18.91 26.47 11.98
CA GLN A 687 -17.68 26.30 12.75
C GLN A 687 -17.81 25.12 13.71
N TYR A 688 -16.86 24.19 13.64
CA TYR A 688 -16.91 22.90 14.33
C TYR A 688 -15.51 22.37 14.62
N ASP A 689 -15.41 21.43 15.56
CA ASP A 689 -14.24 20.56 15.76
C ASP A 689 -14.68 19.10 15.83
N GLU A 690 -13.79 18.21 16.26
CA GLU A 690 -14.06 16.78 16.43
C GLU A 690 -15.09 16.45 17.53
N THR A 691 -15.61 17.44 18.26
CA THR A 691 -16.45 17.25 19.45
C THR A 691 -17.83 17.90 19.37
N THR A 692 -17.99 19.01 18.63
CA THR A 692 -19.24 19.78 18.60
C THR A 692 -19.32 20.82 17.47
N VAL A 693 -20.52 21.36 17.24
CA VAL A 693 -20.75 22.59 16.46
C VAL A 693 -20.74 23.82 17.37
N PHE A 694 -19.88 24.79 17.07
CA PHE A 694 -19.72 26.03 17.86
C PHE A 694 -20.59 27.18 17.37
N ALA A 695 -20.73 27.31 16.06
CA ALA A 695 -21.52 28.39 15.44
C ALA A 695 -22.02 27.99 14.05
N ILE A 696 -23.20 28.51 13.68
CA ILE A 696 -23.80 28.36 12.36
C ILE A 696 -24.27 29.73 11.89
N SER A 697 -23.84 30.17 10.72
CA SER A 697 -24.33 31.40 10.09
C SER A 697 -25.05 31.05 8.79
N PHE A 698 -26.36 31.25 8.75
CA PHE A 698 -27.19 31.07 7.56
C PHE A 698 -27.28 32.36 6.75
N GLU A 699 -27.23 32.23 5.43
CA GLU A 699 -27.45 33.32 4.47
C GLU A 699 -28.69 32.99 3.62
N THR A 700 -29.59 33.97 3.46
CA THR A 700 -30.82 33.81 2.66
C THR A 700 -30.72 34.48 1.30
N ASN A 701 -31.59 34.07 0.37
CA ASN A 701 -31.75 34.72 -0.95
C ASN A 701 -32.14 36.21 -0.86
N LYS A 702 -32.67 36.67 0.29
CA LYS A 702 -32.96 38.08 0.57
C LYS A 702 -31.80 38.83 1.23
N LYS A 703 -30.60 38.25 1.28
CA LYS A 703 -29.39 38.79 1.93
C LYS A 703 -29.59 39.07 3.43
N ARG A 704 -30.52 38.38 4.09
CA ARG A 704 -30.59 38.34 5.56
C ARG A 704 -29.66 37.24 6.05
N THR A 705 -29.00 37.50 7.16
CA THR A 705 -28.11 36.53 7.80
C THR A 705 -28.59 36.23 9.21
N LEU A 706 -28.60 34.95 9.57
CA LEU A 706 -28.81 34.49 10.94
C LEU A 706 -27.53 33.85 11.44
N THR A 707 -26.92 34.39 12.48
CA THR A 707 -25.77 33.77 13.14
C THR A 707 -26.18 33.24 14.50
N ILE A 708 -25.99 31.94 14.69
CA ILE A 708 -26.26 31.18 15.89
C ILE A 708 -24.91 30.86 16.55
N GLY A 709 -24.70 31.31 17.78
CA GLY A 709 -23.39 31.30 18.45
C GLY A 709 -22.50 32.48 18.04
N ALA A 710 -21.27 32.52 18.56
CA ALA A 710 -20.22 33.46 18.21
C ALA A 710 -19.11 32.79 17.37
N LEU A 711 -18.79 33.41 16.23
CA LEU A 711 -17.71 32.95 15.35
C LEU A 711 -16.35 33.15 16.06
N ARG A 712 -15.55 32.08 16.16
CA ARG A 712 -14.22 32.09 16.78
C ARG A 712 -13.11 31.91 15.75
N ASN A 713 -11.92 32.42 16.06
CA ASN A 713 -10.70 32.16 15.31
C ASN A 713 -10.02 30.87 15.80
N GLY A 714 -9.48 30.05 14.90
CA GLY A 714 -8.71 28.84 15.25
C GLY A 714 -9.51 27.54 15.36
N VAL A 715 -10.78 27.52 14.93
CA VAL A 715 -11.65 26.33 14.89
C VAL A 715 -11.95 25.98 13.42
N GLY A 716 -12.20 24.71 13.10
CA GLY A 716 -12.54 24.27 11.76
C GLY A 716 -13.75 25.02 11.20
N GLN A 717 -13.65 25.54 9.98
CA GLN A 717 -14.71 26.30 9.33
C GLN A 717 -15.05 25.67 7.99
N ALA A 718 -16.32 25.35 7.76
CA ALA A 718 -16.83 24.88 6.48
C ALA A 718 -17.85 25.87 5.92
N ARG A 719 -17.78 26.10 4.60
CA ARG A 719 -18.84 26.77 3.85
C ARG A 719 -19.72 25.70 3.21
N ALA A 720 -20.97 25.63 3.65
CA ALA A 720 -22.00 24.77 3.07
C ALA A 720 -22.88 25.62 2.16
N ASN A 721 -22.45 25.79 0.92
CA ASN A 721 -23.26 26.37 -0.14
C ASN A 721 -23.22 25.45 -1.36
N PRO A 722 -24.37 25.13 -1.96
CA PRO A 722 -24.40 24.33 -3.18
C PRO A 722 -23.69 25.11 -4.29
N CYS A 723 -22.71 24.48 -4.94
CA CYS A 723 -22.21 25.00 -6.21
C CYS A 723 -23.33 24.90 -7.26
N PRO A 724 -23.33 25.71 -8.33
CA PRO A 724 -24.26 25.52 -9.44
C PRO A 724 -23.60 24.75 -10.57
N ALA A 725 -24.30 23.75 -11.11
CA ALA A 725 -23.78 22.88 -12.18
C ALA A 725 -23.65 23.58 -13.56
N SER A 726 -24.22 24.79 -13.66
CA SER A 726 -24.07 25.72 -14.78
C SER A 726 -24.42 27.14 -14.32
N SER A 727 -24.05 28.16 -15.11
CA SER A 727 -24.43 29.57 -14.86
C SER A 727 -25.94 29.79 -14.76
N GLU A 728 -26.75 28.88 -15.31
CA GLU A 728 -28.22 28.94 -15.24
C GLU A 728 -28.80 28.45 -13.90
N HIS A 729 -28.02 27.74 -13.08
CA HIS A 729 -28.44 27.19 -11.78
C HIS A 729 -27.96 28.01 -10.58
N VAL A 730 -27.23 29.09 -10.83
CA VAL A 730 -26.77 30.03 -9.80
C VAL A 730 -27.98 30.62 -9.08
N GLY A 731 -28.08 30.38 -7.77
CA GLY A 731 -29.20 30.88 -6.94
C GLY A 731 -30.50 30.08 -7.05
N LYS A 732 -30.48 28.88 -7.64
CA LYS A 732 -31.67 28.01 -7.75
C LYS A 732 -31.82 26.95 -6.64
N TYR A 733 -30.82 26.79 -5.77
CA TYR A 733 -30.86 25.81 -4.68
C TYR A 733 -31.29 26.44 -3.37
N ARG A 734 -32.02 25.68 -2.56
CA ARG A 734 -32.38 26.05 -1.19
C ARG A 734 -32.06 24.93 -0.21
N LEU A 735 -31.82 25.28 1.04
CA LEU A 735 -31.78 24.28 2.11
C LEU A 735 -33.17 23.69 2.30
N ILE A 736 -33.28 22.38 2.22
CA ILE A 736 -34.55 21.65 2.36
C ILE A 736 -34.66 20.85 3.65
N ALA A 737 -33.55 20.50 4.29
CA ALA A 737 -33.52 19.82 5.57
C ALA A 737 -32.16 19.93 6.24
N ILE A 738 -32.12 19.64 7.54
CA ILE A 738 -30.91 19.38 8.30
C ILE A 738 -30.96 17.98 8.91
N ALA A 739 -29.80 17.38 9.10
CA ALA A 739 -29.63 16.12 9.82
C ALA A 739 -28.36 16.20 10.69
N GLY A 740 -28.16 15.30 11.64
CA GLY A 740 -26.96 15.31 12.46
C GLY A 740 -27.11 14.51 13.74
N THR A 741 -26.30 14.84 14.73
CA THR A 741 -26.32 14.25 16.08
C THR A 741 -26.46 15.35 17.12
N ALA A 742 -27.25 15.11 18.15
CA ALA A 742 -27.43 16.05 19.26
C ALA A 742 -27.64 15.33 20.59
N ASP A 743 -27.16 15.95 21.67
CA ASP A 743 -27.41 15.54 23.05
C ASP A 743 -27.91 16.75 23.87
N ILE A 744 -27.14 17.22 24.86
CA ILE A 744 -27.36 18.52 25.50
C ILE A 744 -26.98 19.70 24.58
N ARG A 745 -26.29 19.42 23.46
CA ARG A 745 -25.90 20.38 22.41
C ARG A 745 -25.92 19.73 21.02
N VAL A 746 -25.82 20.55 19.97
CA VAL A 746 -25.68 20.06 18.59
C VAL A 746 -24.24 19.59 18.37
N ARG A 747 -24.05 18.29 18.21
CA ARG A 747 -22.74 17.64 18.09
C ARG A 747 -22.24 17.63 16.66
N SER A 748 -23.10 17.30 15.71
CA SER A 748 -22.84 17.43 14.29
C SER A 748 -24.04 17.97 13.52
N ILE A 749 -23.79 18.56 12.35
CA ILE A 749 -24.84 19.00 11.44
C ILE A 749 -24.49 18.72 9.97
N THR A 750 -25.49 18.25 9.23
CA THR A 750 -25.48 17.98 7.80
C THR A 750 -26.57 18.83 7.16
N MET A 751 -26.22 19.54 6.09
CA MET A 751 -27.11 20.42 5.33
C MET A 751 -27.56 19.70 4.06
N VAL A 752 -28.87 19.61 3.83
CA VAL A 752 -29.45 18.99 2.64
C VAL A 752 -30.09 20.05 1.76
N TRP A 753 -29.65 20.14 0.51
CA TRP A 753 -30.01 21.14 -0.48
C TRP A 753 -30.80 20.51 -1.62
N ALA A 754 -31.75 21.25 -2.20
CA ALA A 754 -32.42 20.87 -3.44
C ALA A 754 -32.88 22.09 -4.24
#